data_AF-A0A9E6AM83-F1
#
_entry.id   AF-A0A9E6AM83-F1
#
_cell.length_a   1.000
_cell.length_b   1.000
_cell.length_c   1.000
_cell.angle_alpha   90.00
_cell.angle_beta   90.00
_cell.angle_gamma   90.00
#
_symmetry.space_group_name_H-M   'P 1'
#
loop_
_entity.id
_entity.type
_entity.pdbx_description
1 polymer ?
#
loop_
_entity_poly.entity_id
_entity_poly.type
_entity_poly.pdbx_seq_one_letter_code
_entity_poly.pdbx_strand_id
1 'polypeptide(L)'
;MIDQDTIDQVRSSTTLSVLIGERVKLQKRGRSATGLCPFHKEKTPSFHVNDERGFYHCFGCQASGDAIKFIQETEGLSFVEAIRDLAERAGISIVENISDADRRQREEARRRKDELFEVGNAAAAFFEECLRTAPCAELAQAEILRRGLDVKDELTKETMAAFRLGYAPYAWDGLGKHLRKIGMSHTAAEKVGLLSPRRSGGGHFDKFRHRLMFAVTDLRGRVIAFSGRALDEPDDAALREHSLERMGRPGEEPAKYMNSPESPVYQKRAAVFGLYQARDAVRREDRCIMVEGNFDVVSLHARGIRNVVAPLGTAFTPEQAAQVKRYTQNITLLFDGDKAGRRATKSARSPVLDCGLIARVGRLPDGKDPDDLIRERGVDGLKACIDGAKSLLEHLIESALDSGFSADDAQARAAKINEVTELIREENDPALRAMAEAHADRIAERLGIADARTLRALSQKIRSATRFSDPENDAGPQAPRAEPPHRARSHSPQGAVSTEIFGALLDFPALLEDDDLQDALALLEGDLALAVATLRTHRGPDGSLDVTSFLESLAEKIRRYAAARLAAPRHTDIDSSKIEAQLNLEKLKVLDGHRLKNETLQELERAAASGELDEELTLLREQAERARRRRGLS
;
A
#
# COMPACT_ATOMS: atom_id res chain seq x y z
N MET A 1 18.38 -15.66 -8.02
CA MET A 1 17.36 -15.83 -9.07
C MET A 1 17.02 -17.30 -9.04
N ILE A 2 15.74 -17.67 -9.01
CA ILE A 2 15.34 -19.09 -9.15
C ILE A 2 15.72 -19.48 -10.58
N ASP A 3 16.45 -20.58 -10.74
CA ASP A 3 16.83 -21.11 -12.03
C ASP A 3 15.59 -21.52 -12.83
N GLN A 4 15.66 -21.36 -14.15
CA GLN A 4 14.53 -21.62 -15.05
C GLN A 4 14.08 -23.09 -14.97
N ASP A 5 15.03 -24.01 -14.81
CA ASP A 5 14.76 -25.45 -14.67
C ASP A 5 13.90 -25.76 -13.44
N THR A 6 14.17 -25.13 -12.30
CA THR A 6 13.32 -25.23 -11.10
C THR A 6 11.93 -24.67 -11.35
N ILE A 7 11.80 -23.53 -12.05
CA ILE A 7 10.48 -22.95 -12.36
C ILE A 7 9.66 -23.94 -13.20
N ASP A 8 10.28 -24.54 -14.20
CA ASP A 8 9.62 -25.50 -15.10
C ASP A 8 9.37 -26.85 -14.40
N GLN A 9 10.24 -27.25 -13.48
CA GLN A 9 10.03 -28.41 -12.59
C GLN A 9 8.83 -28.20 -11.67
N VAL A 10 8.69 -27.00 -11.07
CA VAL A 10 7.55 -26.64 -10.23
C VAL A 10 6.25 -26.64 -11.02
N ARG A 11 6.26 -26.08 -12.24
CA ARG A 11 5.10 -26.10 -13.15
C ARG A 11 4.68 -27.52 -13.50
N SER A 12 5.62 -28.35 -13.93
CA SER A 12 5.34 -29.72 -14.38
C SER A 12 4.95 -30.66 -13.24
N SER A 13 5.45 -30.43 -12.02
CA SER A 13 5.12 -31.25 -10.85
C SER A 13 3.81 -30.85 -10.17
N THR A 14 3.24 -29.71 -10.54
CA THR A 14 1.97 -29.24 -9.99
C THR A 14 0.80 -29.70 -10.84
N THR A 15 -0.02 -30.62 -10.31
CA THR A 15 -1.29 -30.99 -10.98
C THR A 15 -2.34 -29.91 -10.75
N LEU A 16 -2.72 -29.21 -11.81
CA LEU A 16 -3.55 -28.00 -11.74
C LEU A 16 -4.97 -28.29 -11.21
N SER A 17 -5.58 -29.40 -11.58
CA SER A 17 -6.90 -29.80 -11.10
C SER A 17 -6.92 -30.17 -9.63
N VAL A 18 -5.81 -30.67 -9.09
CA VAL A 18 -5.65 -30.94 -7.66
C VAL A 18 -5.54 -29.63 -6.90
N LEU A 19 -4.64 -28.75 -7.34
CA LEU A 19 -4.42 -27.42 -6.75
C LEU A 19 -5.71 -26.59 -6.72
N ILE A 20 -6.43 -26.54 -7.85
CA ILE A 20 -7.69 -25.79 -7.96
C ILE A 20 -8.81 -26.52 -7.19
N GLY A 21 -8.78 -27.84 -7.17
CA GLY A 21 -9.70 -28.71 -6.45
C GLY A 21 -9.76 -28.47 -4.94
N GLU A 22 -8.69 -27.92 -4.35
CA GLU A 22 -8.65 -27.50 -2.93
C GLU A 22 -9.66 -26.38 -2.63
N ARG A 23 -9.99 -25.55 -3.63
CA ARG A 23 -10.88 -24.38 -3.47
C ARG A 23 -12.21 -24.53 -4.17
N VAL A 24 -12.24 -25.28 -5.27
CA VAL A 24 -13.41 -25.38 -6.14
C VAL A 24 -13.73 -26.85 -6.37
N LYS A 25 -15.01 -27.20 -6.24
CA LYS A 25 -15.47 -28.52 -6.63
C LYS A 25 -15.42 -28.67 -8.15
N LEU A 26 -14.41 -29.38 -8.64
CA LEU A 26 -14.23 -29.70 -10.05
C LEU A 26 -14.89 -31.06 -10.39
N GLN A 27 -15.54 -31.13 -11.54
CA GLN A 27 -16.08 -32.35 -12.12
C GLN A 27 -15.25 -32.73 -13.34
N LYS A 28 -14.74 -33.97 -13.37
CA LYS A 28 -13.95 -34.47 -14.49
C LYS A 28 -14.85 -34.66 -15.72
N ARG A 29 -14.46 -34.09 -16.85
CA ARG A 29 -15.10 -34.22 -18.17
C ARG A 29 -14.06 -34.59 -19.22
N GLY A 30 -13.84 -35.90 -19.38
CA GLY A 30 -12.80 -36.41 -20.28
C GLY A 30 -11.40 -36.02 -19.81
N ARG A 31 -10.65 -35.30 -20.65
CA ARG A 31 -9.28 -34.84 -20.38
C ARG A 31 -9.20 -33.51 -19.62
N SER A 32 -10.33 -32.85 -19.36
CA SER A 32 -10.40 -31.62 -18.59
C SER A 32 -11.28 -31.79 -17.36
N ALA A 33 -11.17 -30.87 -16.41
CA ALA A 33 -12.07 -30.74 -15.29
C ALA A 33 -12.83 -29.41 -15.40
N THR A 34 -14.10 -29.39 -14.99
CA THR A 34 -14.95 -28.21 -15.07
C THR A 34 -15.58 -27.90 -13.72
N GLY A 35 -15.67 -26.63 -13.34
CA GLY A 35 -16.30 -26.18 -12.09
C GLY A 35 -16.79 -24.74 -12.15
N LEU A 36 -17.25 -24.23 -11.00
CA LEU A 36 -17.58 -22.82 -10.85
C LEU A 36 -16.30 -22.00 -10.74
N CYS A 37 -16.25 -20.85 -11.38
CA CYS A 37 -15.08 -20.00 -11.36
C CYS A 37 -14.76 -19.47 -9.95
N PRO A 38 -13.52 -19.59 -9.46
CA PRO A 38 -13.11 -18.99 -8.19
C PRO A 38 -12.92 -17.46 -8.28
N PHE A 39 -12.87 -16.90 -9.48
CA PHE A 39 -12.58 -15.48 -9.72
C PHE A 39 -13.83 -14.60 -9.87
N HIS A 40 -15.00 -15.20 -10.14
CA HIS A 40 -16.25 -14.45 -10.27
C HIS A 40 -17.45 -15.34 -9.93
N LYS A 41 -18.59 -14.72 -9.60
CA LYS A 41 -19.79 -15.45 -9.20
C LYS A 41 -20.62 -15.87 -10.41
N GLU A 42 -20.84 -17.18 -10.53
CA GLU A 42 -21.70 -17.77 -11.56
C GLU A 42 -22.53 -18.94 -10.99
N LYS A 43 -23.60 -19.30 -11.70
CA LYS A 43 -24.46 -20.45 -11.35
C LYS A 43 -24.18 -21.68 -12.24
N THR A 44 -23.64 -21.44 -13.42
CA THR A 44 -23.31 -22.47 -14.41
C THR A 44 -21.79 -22.62 -14.46
N PRO A 45 -21.23 -23.85 -14.39
CA PRO A 45 -19.79 -24.04 -14.50
C PRO A 45 -19.22 -23.48 -15.81
N SER A 46 -18.37 -22.46 -15.75
CA SER A 46 -17.61 -21.95 -16.91
C SER A 46 -16.10 -22.06 -16.75
N PHE A 47 -15.64 -22.61 -15.64
CA PHE A 47 -14.22 -22.74 -15.32
C PHE A 47 -13.68 -24.09 -15.79
N HIS A 48 -12.77 -24.08 -16.76
CA HIS A 48 -12.15 -25.28 -17.32
C HIS A 48 -10.68 -25.38 -16.92
N VAL A 49 -10.27 -26.58 -16.53
CA VAL A 49 -8.90 -26.93 -16.13
C VAL A 49 -8.41 -28.06 -17.00
N ASN A 50 -7.23 -27.91 -17.59
CA ASN A 50 -6.58 -28.94 -18.38
C ASN A 50 -5.20 -29.24 -17.79
N ASP A 51 -5.07 -30.41 -17.15
CA ASP A 51 -3.81 -30.84 -16.52
C ASP A 51 -2.74 -31.17 -17.56
N GLU A 52 -3.09 -31.80 -18.68
CA GLU A 52 -2.14 -32.15 -19.74
C GLU A 52 -1.46 -30.90 -20.34
N ARG A 53 -2.21 -29.79 -20.44
CA ARG A 53 -1.70 -28.51 -20.94
C ARG A 53 -1.23 -27.56 -19.85
N GLY A 54 -1.38 -27.93 -18.57
CA GLY A 54 -0.99 -27.11 -17.42
C GLY A 54 -1.68 -25.74 -17.33
N PHE A 55 -2.92 -25.60 -17.82
CA PHE A 55 -3.59 -24.30 -17.94
C PHE A 55 -5.08 -24.36 -17.57
N TYR A 56 -5.59 -23.26 -16.99
CA TYR A 56 -7.01 -23.04 -16.75
C TYR A 56 -7.56 -21.87 -17.58
N HIS A 57 -8.85 -21.93 -17.90
CA HIS A 57 -9.56 -20.83 -18.55
C HIS A 57 -11.01 -20.77 -18.07
N CYS A 58 -11.47 -19.58 -17.74
CA CYS A 58 -12.86 -19.28 -17.43
C CYS A 58 -13.55 -18.63 -18.63
N PHE A 59 -14.61 -19.25 -19.16
CA PHE A 59 -15.37 -18.67 -20.27
C PHE A 59 -16.34 -17.55 -19.83
N GLY A 60 -16.62 -17.41 -18.53
CA GLY A 60 -17.44 -16.32 -17.98
C GLY A 60 -16.67 -15.01 -17.84
N CYS A 61 -15.57 -15.01 -17.08
CA CYS A 61 -14.79 -13.79 -16.81
C CYS A 61 -13.46 -13.69 -17.57
N GLN A 62 -13.15 -14.63 -18.47
CA GLN A 62 -11.90 -14.68 -19.26
C GLN A 62 -10.61 -14.87 -18.44
N ALA A 63 -10.71 -15.09 -17.13
CA ALA A 63 -9.56 -15.40 -16.29
C ALA A 63 -8.87 -16.68 -16.77
N SER A 64 -7.55 -16.63 -16.93
CA SER A 64 -6.79 -17.73 -17.51
C SER A 64 -5.32 -17.71 -17.08
N GLY A 65 -4.71 -18.87 -16.89
CA GLY A 65 -3.36 -18.97 -16.31
C GLY A 65 -2.86 -20.39 -16.05
N ASP A 66 -1.62 -20.48 -15.57
CA ASP A 66 -1.00 -21.72 -15.07
C ASP A 66 -1.16 -21.83 -13.54
N ALA A 67 -0.56 -22.86 -12.94
CA ALA A 67 -0.57 -23.06 -11.49
C ALA A 67 0.01 -21.88 -10.70
N ILE A 68 1.06 -21.25 -11.21
CA ILE A 68 1.72 -20.12 -10.57
C ILE A 68 0.76 -18.93 -10.56
N LYS A 69 0.21 -18.58 -11.72
CA LYS A 69 -0.74 -17.47 -11.86
C LYS A 69 -2.00 -17.69 -11.03
N PHE A 70 -2.50 -18.92 -10.98
CA PHE A 70 -3.62 -19.29 -10.11
C PHE A 70 -3.33 -18.90 -8.65
N ILE A 71 -2.18 -19.29 -8.12
CA ILE A 71 -1.78 -18.99 -6.74
C ILE A 71 -1.51 -17.50 -6.52
N GLN A 72 -0.89 -16.81 -7.47
CA GLN A 72 -0.73 -15.36 -7.39
C GLN A 72 -2.07 -14.64 -7.26
N GLU A 73 -3.04 -15.00 -8.11
CA GLU A 73 -4.35 -14.35 -8.14
C GLU A 73 -5.23 -14.74 -6.94
N THR A 74 -5.19 -16.01 -6.52
CA THR A 74 -6.03 -16.52 -5.43
C THR A 74 -5.44 -16.33 -4.03
N GLU A 75 -4.11 -16.25 -3.90
CA GLU A 75 -3.40 -16.08 -2.61
C GLU A 75 -2.73 -14.73 -2.46
N GLY A 76 -2.72 -13.89 -3.50
CA GLY A 76 -2.11 -12.55 -3.45
C GLY A 76 -0.58 -12.60 -3.29
N LEU A 77 0.04 -13.70 -3.72
CA LEU A 77 1.48 -13.92 -3.68
C LEU A 77 2.17 -13.26 -4.88
N SER A 78 3.38 -12.74 -4.67
CA SER A 78 4.27 -12.38 -5.78
C SER A 78 4.73 -13.64 -6.53
N PHE A 79 5.26 -13.47 -7.75
CA PHE A 79 5.71 -14.59 -8.59
C PHE A 79 6.71 -15.51 -7.88
N VAL A 80 7.70 -14.93 -7.19
CA VAL A 80 8.72 -15.70 -6.44
C VAL A 80 8.10 -16.40 -5.22
N GLU A 81 7.15 -15.76 -4.54
CA GLU A 81 6.43 -16.37 -3.42
C GLU A 81 5.55 -17.53 -3.88
N ALA A 82 4.88 -17.40 -5.02
CA ALA A 82 4.05 -18.45 -5.62
C ALA A 82 4.89 -19.65 -6.07
N ILE A 83 6.05 -19.43 -6.69
CA ILE A 83 6.98 -20.52 -7.03
C ILE A 83 7.46 -21.23 -5.76
N ARG A 84 7.84 -20.48 -4.71
CA ARG A 84 8.30 -21.07 -3.44
C ARG A 84 7.20 -21.88 -2.76
N ASP A 85 5.98 -21.37 -2.76
CA ASP A 85 4.82 -22.05 -2.20
C ASP A 85 4.53 -23.36 -2.95
N LEU A 86 4.47 -23.32 -4.28
CA LEU A 86 4.28 -24.51 -5.10
C LEU A 86 5.43 -25.51 -5.01
N ALA A 87 6.68 -25.03 -4.93
CA ALA A 87 7.85 -25.89 -4.74
C ALA A 87 7.81 -26.62 -3.40
N GLU A 88 7.42 -25.92 -2.32
CA GLU A 88 7.24 -26.52 -1.00
C GLU A 88 6.15 -27.58 -1.00
N ARG A 89 5.00 -27.30 -1.65
CA ARG A 89 3.90 -28.27 -1.80
C ARG A 89 4.30 -29.51 -2.61
N ALA A 90 5.12 -29.31 -3.66
CA ALA A 90 5.59 -30.38 -4.54
C ALA A 90 6.85 -31.09 -4.03
N GLY A 91 7.43 -30.67 -2.90
CA GLY A 91 8.68 -31.21 -2.38
C GLY A 91 9.90 -30.94 -3.28
N ILE A 92 9.87 -29.88 -4.10
CA ILE A 92 10.94 -29.51 -5.00
C ILE A 92 11.92 -28.57 -4.29
N SER A 93 13.18 -28.98 -4.23
CA SER A 93 14.28 -28.15 -3.74
C SER A 93 14.65 -27.11 -4.79
N ILE A 94 14.47 -25.83 -4.46
CA ILE A 94 14.87 -24.73 -5.34
C ILE A 94 16.41 -24.61 -5.31
N VAL A 95 17.07 -24.85 -6.44
CA VAL A 95 18.53 -24.75 -6.55
C VAL A 95 18.92 -23.29 -6.74
N GLU A 96 19.08 -22.57 -5.64
CA GLU A 96 19.67 -21.23 -5.69
C GLU A 96 21.19 -21.37 -5.94
N ASN A 97 21.73 -20.70 -6.97
CA ASN A 97 23.19 -20.56 -7.18
C ASN A 97 23.81 -19.71 -6.05
N ILE A 98 23.95 -20.31 -4.87
CA ILE A 98 24.49 -19.69 -3.64
C ILE A 98 25.50 -20.67 -3.03
N SER A 99 26.49 -20.14 -2.29
CA SER A 99 27.49 -21.01 -1.65
C SER A 99 26.85 -21.92 -0.60
N ASP A 100 27.50 -23.04 -0.26
CA ASP A 100 27.06 -23.91 0.84
C ASP A 100 26.97 -23.18 2.19
N ALA A 101 27.79 -22.14 2.38
CA ALA A 101 27.72 -21.26 3.54
C ALA A 101 26.44 -20.42 3.53
N ASP A 102 26.11 -19.80 2.38
CA ASP A 102 24.89 -19.01 2.22
C ASP A 102 23.62 -19.87 2.35
N ARG A 103 23.65 -21.10 1.82
CA ARG A 103 22.54 -22.05 1.96
C ARG A 103 22.28 -22.39 3.43
N ARG A 104 23.32 -22.77 4.18
CA ARG A 104 23.22 -23.04 5.63
C ARG A 104 22.72 -21.83 6.40
N GLN A 105 23.19 -20.64 6.07
CA GLN A 105 22.74 -19.40 6.71
C GLN A 105 21.25 -19.12 6.44
N ARG A 106 20.78 -19.36 5.20
CA ARG A 106 19.36 -19.20 4.85
C ARG A 106 18.47 -20.23 5.52
N GLU A 107 18.90 -21.49 5.57
CA GLU A 107 18.20 -22.57 6.29
C GLU A 107 18.08 -22.26 7.77
N GLU A 108 19.16 -21.79 8.41
CA GLU A 108 19.13 -21.39 9.81
C GLU A 108 18.22 -20.18 10.04
N ALA A 109 18.27 -19.18 9.15
CA ALA A 109 17.39 -18.02 9.22
C ALA A 109 15.91 -18.40 9.04
N ARG A 110 15.61 -19.37 8.16
CA ARG A 110 14.27 -19.93 7.97
C ARG A 110 13.81 -20.66 9.23
N ARG A 111 14.62 -21.58 9.76
CA ARG A 111 14.31 -22.32 11.01
C ARG A 111 14.03 -21.38 12.18
N ARG A 112 14.85 -20.32 12.32
CA ARG A 112 14.64 -19.28 13.34
C ARG A 112 13.32 -18.53 13.15
N LYS A 113 12.88 -18.30 11.91
CA LYS A 113 11.56 -17.69 11.65
C LYS A 113 10.41 -18.66 11.91
N ASP A 114 10.56 -19.92 11.53
CA ASP A 114 9.55 -20.96 11.76
C ASP A 114 9.27 -21.13 13.26
N GLU A 115 10.32 -21.12 14.09
CA GLU A 115 10.19 -21.11 15.56
C GLU A 115 9.35 -19.91 16.07
N LEU A 116 9.48 -18.72 15.46
CA LEU A 116 8.67 -17.55 15.85
C LEU A 116 7.19 -17.74 15.49
N PHE A 117 6.89 -18.32 14.33
CA PHE A 117 5.51 -18.62 13.93
C PHE A 117 4.89 -19.73 14.79
N GLU A 118 5.65 -20.76 15.14
CA GLU A 118 5.21 -21.84 16.04
C GLU A 118 4.82 -21.29 17.42
N VAL A 119 5.66 -20.42 17.99
CA VAL A 119 5.35 -19.74 19.26
C VAL A 119 4.11 -18.85 19.15
N GLY A 120 3.98 -18.08 18.06
CA GLY A 120 2.79 -17.27 17.81
C GLY A 120 1.51 -18.12 17.74
N ASN A 121 1.58 -19.26 17.04
CA ASN A 121 0.46 -20.19 16.92
C ASN A 121 0.06 -20.83 18.25
N ALA A 122 1.04 -21.27 19.05
CA ALA A 122 0.80 -21.85 20.37
C ALA A 122 0.24 -20.82 21.35
N ALA A 123 0.73 -19.58 21.31
CA ALA A 123 0.19 -18.50 22.14
C ALA A 123 -1.27 -18.20 21.81
N ALA A 124 -1.63 -18.17 20.52
CA ALA A 124 -3.02 -17.98 20.11
C ALA A 124 -3.90 -19.15 20.59
N ALA A 125 -3.44 -20.40 20.46
CA ALA A 125 -4.17 -21.56 20.96
C ALA A 125 -4.36 -21.52 22.49
N PHE A 126 -3.33 -21.08 23.22
CA PHE A 126 -3.41 -20.84 24.66
C PHE A 126 -4.47 -19.78 25.01
N PHE A 127 -4.48 -18.64 24.33
CA PHE A 127 -5.46 -17.58 24.59
C PHE A 127 -6.89 -17.98 24.23
N GLU A 128 -7.09 -18.71 23.12
CA GLU A 128 -8.39 -19.28 22.74
C GLU A 128 -8.93 -20.25 23.80
N GLU A 129 -8.05 -21.06 24.40
CA GLU A 129 -8.40 -21.94 25.52
C GLU A 129 -8.73 -21.12 26.78
N CYS A 130 -7.90 -20.14 27.12
CA CYS A 130 -8.14 -19.28 28.28
C CYS A 130 -9.47 -18.52 28.18
N LEU A 131 -9.93 -18.12 26.98
CA LEU A 131 -11.23 -17.47 26.81
C LEU A 131 -12.41 -18.37 27.25
N ARG A 132 -12.21 -19.68 27.24
CA ARG A 132 -13.21 -20.68 27.63
C ARG A 132 -13.08 -21.10 29.09
N THR A 133 -11.85 -21.19 29.60
CA THR A 133 -11.58 -21.92 30.85
C THR A 133 -10.78 -21.17 31.91
N ALA A 134 -10.16 -20.03 31.59
CA ALA A 134 -9.36 -19.31 32.58
C ALA A 134 -10.23 -18.56 33.59
N PRO A 135 -9.76 -18.39 34.83
CA PRO A 135 -10.36 -17.48 35.79
C PRO A 135 -10.57 -16.08 35.21
N CYS A 136 -11.70 -15.44 35.53
CA CYS A 136 -12.09 -14.12 35.05
C CYS A 136 -12.34 -14.02 33.53
N ALA A 137 -12.43 -15.13 32.79
CA ALA A 137 -12.71 -15.13 31.35
C ALA A 137 -14.12 -14.61 31.03
N GLU A 138 -15.06 -14.69 31.97
CA GLU A 138 -16.40 -14.14 31.87
C GLU A 138 -16.39 -12.63 31.63
N LEU A 139 -15.36 -11.89 32.09
CA LEU A 139 -15.20 -10.46 31.79
C LEU A 139 -14.84 -10.23 30.31
N ALA A 140 -14.05 -11.12 29.72
CA ALA A 140 -13.76 -11.08 28.28
C ALA A 140 -15.02 -11.40 27.46
N GLN A 141 -15.80 -12.39 27.89
CA GLN A 141 -17.07 -12.75 27.24
C GLN A 141 -18.13 -11.65 27.40
N ALA A 142 -18.20 -11.02 28.57
CA ALA A 142 -19.07 -9.88 28.83
C ALA A 142 -18.70 -8.67 27.95
N GLU A 143 -17.42 -8.42 27.71
CA GLU A 143 -16.98 -7.39 26.76
C GLU A 143 -17.46 -7.69 25.34
N ILE A 144 -17.37 -8.95 24.89
CA ILE A 144 -17.86 -9.38 23.58
C ILE A 144 -19.37 -9.19 23.49
N LEU A 145 -20.11 -9.61 24.52
CA LEU A 145 -21.56 -9.47 24.58
C LEU A 145 -22.02 -8.01 24.62
N ARG A 146 -21.31 -7.14 25.36
CA ARG A 146 -21.59 -5.69 25.43
C ARG A 146 -21.50 -5.01 24.07
N ARG A 147 -20.69 -5.57 23.16
CA ARG A 147 -20.56 -5.16 21.76
C ARG A 147 -21.63 -5.78 20.85
N GLY A 148 -22.66 -6.40 21.44
CA GLY A 148 -23.79 -7.00 20.73
C GLY A 148 -23.43 -8.28 19.98
N LEU A 149 -22.37 -8.98 20.39
CA LEU A 149 -21.94 -10.25 19.82
C LEU A 149 -22.25 -11.36 20.83
N ASP A 150 -23.27 -12.17 20.56
CA ASP A 150 -23.55 -13.35 21.39
C ASP A 150 -22.58 -14.48 21.01
N VAL A 151 -21.74 -14.92 21.95
CA VAL A 151 -20.81 -16.03 21.74
C VAL A 151 -21.51 -17.37 21.43
N LYS A 152 -22.83 -17.45 21.59
CA LYS A 152 -23.66 -18.59 21.21
C LYS A 152 -24.12 -18.54 19.75
N ASP A 153 -24.14 -17.37 19.13
CA ASP A 153 -24.49 -17.19 17.71
C ASP A 153 -23.42 -17.83 16.81
N GLU A 154 -23.84 -18.57 15.79
CA GLU A 154 -22.95 -19.37 14.94
C GLU A 154 -22.00 -18.49 14.11
N LEU A 155 -22.49 -17.36 13.59
CA LEU A 155 -21.64 -16.44 12.82
C LEU A 155 -20.61 -15.75 13.72
N THR A 156 -21.00 -15.43 14.94
CA THR A 156 -20.10 -14.90 15.97
C THR A 156 -19.02 -15.92 16.32
N LYS A 157 -19.37 -17.20 16.54
CA LYS A 157 -18.40 -18.28 16.77
C LYS A 157 -17.45 -18.47 15.59
N GLU A 158 -17.97 -18.53 14.36
CA GLU A 158 -17.16 -18.63 13.13
C GLU A 158 -16.15 -17.48 13.07
N THR A 159 -16.60 -16.26 13.35
CA THR A 159 -15.76 -15.07 13.34
C THR A 159 -14.71 -15.10 14.44
N MET A 160 -15.08 -15.46 15.68
CA MET A 160 -14.14 -15.59 16.79
C MET A 160 -13.04 -16.62 16.46
N ALA A 161 -13.40 -17.74 15.84
CA ALA A 161 -12.43 -18.75 15.40
C ALA A 161 -11.53 -18.21 14.26
N ALA A 162 -12.10 -17.56 13.25
CA ALA A 162 -11.36 -17.03 12.10
C ALA A 162 -10.34 -15.94 12.49
N PHE A 163 -10.66 -15.14 13.51
CA PHE A 163 -9.79 -14.11 14.06
C PHE A 163 -8.97 -14.57 15.27
N ARG A 164 -9.12 -15.84 15.67
CA ARG A 164 -8.41 -16.45 16.80
C ARG A 164 -8.53 -15.61 18.07
N LEU A 165 -9.77 -15.19 18.37
CA LEU A 165 -10.08 -14.41 19.56
C LEU A 165 -9.79 -15.25 20.81
N GLY A 166 -9.11 -14.64 21.76
CA GLY A 166 -8.70 -15.30 22.99
C GLY A 166 -8.70 -14.37 24.19
N TYR A 167 -8.25 -14.88 25.33
CA TYR A 167 -8.12 -14.12 26.57
C TYR A 167 -6.73 -14.33 27.17
N ALA A 168 -6.02 -13.23 27.42
CA ALA A 168 -4.80 -13.27 28.21
C ALA A 168 -5.17 -13.28 29.70
N PRO A 169 -4.86 -14.35 30.45
CA PRO A 169 -5.36 -14.55 31.81
C PRO A 169 -4.89 -13.46 32.78
N TYR A 170 -5.58 -13.36 33.92
CA TYR A 170 -5.21 -12.50 35.04
C TYR A 170 -3.99 -13.07 35.79
N ALA A 171 -2.83 -13.13 35.13
CA ALA A 171 -1.61 -13.73 35.67
C ALA A 171 -0.34 -13.07 35.12
N TRP A 172 0.76 -13.14 35.89
CA TRP A 172 2.06 -12.59 35.48
C TRP A 172 2.87 -13.48 34.54
N ASP A 173 2.63 -14.79 34.52
CA ASP A 173 3.47 -15.77 33.81
C ASP A 173 2.67 -16.98 33.28
N GLY A 174 1.38 -16.81 33.01
CA GLY A 174 0.50 -17.87 32.53
C GLY A 174 0.93 -18.44 31.18
N LEU A 175 1.14 -17.57 30.18
CA LEU A 175 1.66 -17.96 28.87
C LEU A 175 3.09 -18.49 29.01
N GLY A 176 3.95 -17.81 29.77
CA GLY A 176 5.32 -18.27 30.01
C GLY A 176 5.38 -19.70 30.56
N LYS A 177 4.56 -20.04 31.56
CA LYS A 177 4.46 -21.41 32.09
C LYS A 177 3.95 -22.39 31.05
N HIS A 178 2.92 -22.02 30.29
CA HIS A 178 2.37 -22.86 29.22
C HIS A 178 3.42 -23.20 28.17
N LEU A 179 4.11 -22.19 27.62
CA LEU A 179 5.15 -22.36 26.60
C LEU A 179 6.28 -23.28 27.09
N ARG A 180 6.71 -23.11 28.35
CA ARG A 180 7.73 -23.97 28.96
C ARG A 180 7.26 -25.43 29.03
N LYS A 181 6.00 -25.66 29.41
CA LYS A 181 5.41 -27.00 29.53
C LYS A 181 5.38 -27.75 28.19
N ILE A 182 5.15 -27.03 27.09
CA ILE A 182 5.12 -27.62 25.74
C ILE A 182 6.48 -27.57 25.03
N GLY A 183 7.56 -27.23 25.74
CA GLY A 183 8.93 -27.24 25.20
C GLY A 183 9.28 -26.07 24.28
N MET A 184 8.50 -24.99 24.29
CA MET A 184 8.73 -23.81 23.45
C MET A 184 9.69 -22.79 24.09
N SER A 185 10.47 -22.13 23.24
CA SER A 185 11.52 -21.20 23.63
C SER A 185 10.97 -19.87 24.16
N HIS A 186 11.33 -19.52 25.40
CA HIS A 186 11.02 -18.19 25.98
C HIS A 186 11.74 -17.07 25.24
N THR A 187 12.92 -17.33 24.70
CA THR A 187 13.66 -16.36 23.88
C THR A 187 12.93 -16.05 22.58
N ALA A 188 12.31 -17.05 21.94
CA ALA A 188 11.47 -16.82 20.76
C ALA A 188 10.20 -16.03 21.12
N ALA A 189 9.55 -16.36 22.25
CA ALA A 189 8.38 -15.63 22.76
C ALA A 189 8.68 -14.18 23.14
N GLU A 190 9.87 -13.91 23.66
CA GLU A 190 10.37 -12.55 23.90
C GLU A 190 10.55 -11.79 22.58
N LYS A 191 11.15 -12.42 21.56
CA LYS A 191 11.38 -11.79 20.24
C LYS A 191 10.09 -11.39 19.52
N VAL A 192 9.01 -12.16 19.66
CA VAL A 192 7.67 -11.78 19.14
C VAL A 192 6.88 -10.89 20.10
N GLY A 193 7.49 -10.50 21.22
CA GLY A 193 6.93 -9.55 22.19
C GLY A 193 5.78 -10.08 23.05
N LEU A 194 5.68 -11.40 23.19
CA LEU A 194 4.71 -12.07 24.07
C LEU A 194 5.20 -12.14 25.52
N LEU A 195 6.52 -12.27 25.71
CA LEU A 195 7.17 -12.27 27.00
C LEU A 195 8.12 -11.07 27.14
N SER A 196 8.42 -10.70 28.38
CA SER A 196 9.45 -9.71 28.70
C SER A 196 10.35 -10.20 29.83
N PRO A 197 11.66 -9.94 29.77
CA PRO A 197 12.59 -10.38 30.82
C PRO A 197 12.34 -9.61 32.12
N ARG A 198 12.50 -10.28 33.26
CA ARG A 198 12.40 -9.65 34.59
C ARG A 198 13.63 -8.79 34.88
N ARG A 199 13.42 -7.59 35.44
CA ARG A 199 14.51 -6.67 35.83
C ARG A 199 15.44 -7.23 36.91
N SER A 200 14.92 -8.11 37.78
CA SER A 200 15.65 -8.73 38.89
C SER A 200 16.66 -9.81 38.45
N GLY A 201 16.70 -10.16 37.16
CA GLY A 201 17.41 -11.34 36.67
C GLY A 201 16.63 -12.63 36.91
N GLY A 202 16.73 -13.57 35.98
CA GLY A 202 16.08 -14.89 36.06
C GLY A 202 14.60 -14.89 35.64
N GLY A 203 14.34 -15.27 34.38
CA GLY A 203 13.01 -15.56 33.87
C GLY A 203 12.26 -14.39 33.22
N HIS A 204 11.04 -14.69 32.79
CA HIS A 204 10.18 -13.80 32.02
C HIS A 204 8.85 -13.56 32.72
N PHE A 205 8.11 -12.56 32.24
CA PHE A 205 6.70 -12.33 32.56
C PHE A 205 5.92 -12.05 31.27
N ASP A 206 4.62 -12.30 31.30
CA ASP A 206 3.73 -12.13 30.17
C ASP A 206 3.50 -10.65 29.87
N LYS A 207 3.65 -10.23 28.60
CA LYS A 207 3.38 -8.85 28.18
C LYS A 207 1.89 -8.51 28.25
N PHE A 208 1.06 -9.41 27.75
CA PHE A 208 -0.39 -9.29 27.76
C PHE A 208 -0.95 -9.98 29.00
N ARG A 209 -1.74 -9.24 29.77
CA ARG A 209 -2.36 -9.72 31.02
C ARG A 209 -3.72 -9.10 31.14
N HIS A 210 -4.71 -9.92 31.47
CA HIS A 210 -6.11 -9.51 31.60
C HIS A 210 -6.62 -8.68 30.41
N ARG A 211 -6.52 -9.27 29.22
CA ARG A 211 -6.89 -8.61 27.96
C ARG A 211 -7.67 -9.55 27.06
N LEU A 212 -8.68 -9.03 26.37
CA LEU A 212 -9.25 -9.69 25.20
C LEU A 212 -8.23 -9.61 24.07
N MET A 213 -7.86 -10.77 23.54
CA MET A 213 -6.76 -10.95 22.59
C MET A 213 -7.29 -11.15 21.17
N PHE A 214 -6.67 -10.43 20.23
CA PHE A 214 -6.90 -10.51 18.80
C PHE A 214 -5.59 -10.96 18.14
N ALA A 215 -5.59 -12.11 17.48
CA ALA A 215 -4.41 -12.55 16.74
C ALA A 215 -4.27 -11.74 15.45
N VAL A 216 -3.07 -11.25 15.18
CA VAL A 216 -2.71 -10.61 13.92
C VAL A 216 -2.08 -11.68 13.03
N THR A 217 -2.63 -11.87 11.84
CA THR A 217 -2.14 -12.85 10.87
C THR A 217 -1.52 -12.18 9.65
N ASP A 218 -0.52 -12.83 9.05
CA ASP A 218 -0.04 -12.45 7.73
C ASP A 218 -0.98 -12.93 6.61
N LEU A 219 -0.62 -12.65 5.35
CA LEU A 219 -1.39 -13.08 4.18
C LEU A 219 -1.46 -14.60 3.98
N ARG A 220 -0.63 -15.37 4.69
CA ARG A 220 -0.66 -16.85 4.70
C ARG A 220 -1.45 -17.41 5.88
N GLY A 221 -2.02 -16.55 6.72
CA GLY A 221 -2.79 -16.95 7.90
C GLY A 221 -1.92 -17.33 9.10
N ARG A 222 -0.61 -17.07 9.06
CA ARG A 222 0.29 -17.34 10.19
C ARG A 222 0.17 -16.23 11.21
N VAL A 223 0.12 -16.58 12.50
CA VAL A 223 0.08 -15.59 13.59
C VAL A 223 1.45 -14.91 13.71
N ILE A 224 1.46 -13.59 13.55
CA ILE A 224 2.68 -12.78 13.55
C ILE A 224 2.76 -11.81 14.72
N ALA A 225 1.61 -11.45 15.31
CA ALA A 225 1.51 -10.51 16.42
C ALA A 225 0.16 -10.65 17.12
N PHE A 226 -0.04 -9.86 18.19
CA PHE A 226 -1.31 -9.75 18.88
C PHE A 226 -1.66 -8.30 19.16
N SER A 227 -2.96 -8.03 19.24
CA SER A 227 -3.52 -6.86 19.87
C SER A 227 -4.35 -7.29 21.08
N GLY A 228 -4.21 -6.59 22.20
CA GLY A 228 -4.87 -6.91 23.46
C GLY A 228 -5.65 -5.71 23.99
N ARG A 229 -6.96 -5.84 24.09
CA ARG A 229 -7.85 -4.85 24.70
C ARG A 229 -7.94 -5.07 26.20
N ALA A 230 -7.66 -4.05 27.00
CA ALA A 230 -7.86 -4.11 28.45
C ALA A 230 -9.33 -4.41 28.78
N LEU A 231 -9.53 -5.18 29.84
CA LEU A 231 -10.84 -5.49 30.40
C LEU A 231 -11.03 -4.73 31.70
N ASP A 232 -12.27 -4.66 32.15
CA ASP A 232 -12.59 -4.09 33.47
C ASP A 232 -11.97 -4.98 34.55
N GLU A 233 -11.35 -4.37 35.57
CA GLU A 233 -10.69 -5.13 36.63
C GLU A 233 -11.68 -6.02 37.39
N PRO A 234 -11.30 -7.26 37.75
CA PRO A 234 -12.12 -8.13 38.56
C PRO A 234 -12.37 -7.52 39.94
N ASP A 235 -13.58 -7.70 40.46
CA ASP A 235 -13.93 -7.24 41.79
C ASP A 235 -13.27 -8.09 42.90
N ASP A 236 -13.34 -7.60 44.15
CA ASP A 236 -12.75 -8.30 45.30
C ASP A 236 -13.39 -9.68 45.57
N ALA A 237 -14.60 -9.95 45.07
CA ALA A 237 -15.24 -11.24 45.21
C ALA A 237 -14.64 -12.24 44.21
N ALA A 238 -14.53 -11.88 42.93
CA ALA A 238 -13.92 -12.68 41.88
C ALA A 238 -12.44 -12.99 42.18
N LEU A 239 -11.69 -12.00 42.69
CA LEU A 239 -10.29 -12.21 43.10
C LEU A 239 -10.19 -13.25 44.22
N ARG A 240 -11.07 -13.20 45.23
CA ARG A 240 -11.07 -14.18 46.33
C ARG A 240 -11.51 -15.56 45.87
N GLU A 241 -12.55 -15.65 45.05
CA GLU A 241 -13.05 -16.90 44.49
C GLU A 241 -11.94 -17.66 43.75
N HIS A 242 -11.13 -16.95 42.98
CA HIS A 242 -10.06 -17.53 42.18
C HIS A 242 -8.69 -17.51 42.86
N SER A 243 -8.60 -17.10 44.13
CA SER A 243 -7.33 -16.96 44.86
C SER A 243 -6.28 -16.12 44.11
N LEU A 244 -6.74 -15.03 43.49
CA LEU A 244 -5.92 -14.10 42.72
C LEU A 244 -5.56 -12.87 43.55
N GLU A 245 -4.35 -12.36 43.35
CA GLU A 245 -3.91 -11.08 43.90
C GLU A 245 -4.09 -9.97 42.86
N ARG A 246 -4.55 -8.80 43.30
CA ARG A 246 -4.74 -7.64 42.43
C ARG A 246 -3.42 -7.26 41.74
N MET A 247 -3.45 -7.19 40.42
CA MET A 247 -2.32 -6.80 39.60
C MET A 247 -2.27 -5.28 39.41
N GLY A 248 -1.07 -4.73 39.23
CA GLY A 248 -0.86 -3.31 38.97
C GLY A 248 -0.73 -2.46 40.22
N ARG A 249 -0.50 -1.16 40.02
CA ARG A 249 -0.42 -0.18 41.12
C ARG A 249 -1.79 0.46 41.32
N PRO A 250 -2.22 0.70 42.58
CA PRO A 250 -3.45 1.44 42.84
C PRO A 250 -3.45 2.79 42.12
N GLY A 251 -4.49 3.06 41.32
CA GLY A 251 -4.66 4.31 40.58
C GLY A 251 -3.97 4.38 39.21
N GLU A 252 -3.30 3.32 38.74
CA GLU A 252 -2.71 3.26 37.40
C GLU A 252 -3.61 2.45 36.46
N GLU A 253 -4.34 3.13 35.57
CA GLU A 253 -5.20 2.45 34.59
C GLU A 253 -4.38 1.87 33.43
N PRO A 254 -4.61 0.60 33.04
CA PRO A 254 -3.93 0.00 31.91
C PRO A 254 -4.37 0.65 30.59
N ALA A 255 -3.44 0.78 29.63
CA ALA A 255 -3.79 1.27 28.30
C ALA A 255 -4.90 0.43 27.65
N LYS A 256 -5.95 1.10 27.13
CA LYS A 256 -7.15 0.48 26.54
C LYS A 256 -6.80 -0.58 25.48
N TYR A 257 -5.82 -0.30 24.63
CA TYR A 257 -5.26 -1.25 23.68
C TYR A 257 -3.74 -1.33 23.80
N MET A 258 -3.21 -2.53 23.60
CA MET A 258 -1.78 -2.81 23.53
C MET A 258 -1.52 -3.69 22.32
N ASN A 259 -0.51 -3.36 21.50
CA ASN A 259 -0.10 -4.20 20.37
C ASN A 259 1.27 -4.81 20.65
N SER A 260 1.56 -5.95 20.03
CA SER A 260 2.92 -6.50 19.99
C SER A 260 3.89 -5.45 19.43
N PRO A 261 5.14 -5.40 19.93
CA PRO A 261 6.20 -4.58 19.33
C PRO A 261 6.62 -5.14 17.96
N GLU A 262 7.40 -4.36 17.22
CA GLU A 262 8.06 -4.80 15.99
C GLU A 262 8.88 -6.09 16.23
N SER A 263 8.88 -7.01 15.27
CA SER A 263 9.61 -8.28 15.35
C SER A 263 10.10 -8.75 13.97
N PRO A 264 10.96 -9.78 13.89
CA PRO A 264 11.40 -10.33 12.60
C PRO A 264 10.28 -10.87 11.70
N VAL A 265 9.09 -11.12 12.26
CA VAL A 265 7.91 -11.63 11.55
C VAL A 265 6.76 -10.64 11.51
N TYR A 266 6.86 -9.49 12.19
CA TYR A 266 5.80 -8.49 12.29
C TYR A 266 6.33 -7.07 12.13
N GLN A 267 5.82 -6.38 11.11
CA GLN A 267 6.00 -4.95 10.92
C GLN A 267 4.64 -4.26 10.96
N LYS A 268 4.43 -3.39 11.96
CA LYS A 268 3.14 -2.72 12.19
C LYS A 268 2.70 -1.90 10.99
N ARG A 269 3.67 -1.23 10.36
CA ARG A 269 3.48 -0.42 9.14
C ARG A 269 3.07 -1.21 7.91
N ALA A 270 3.18 -2.54 7.89
CA ALA A 270 2.90 -3.37 6.71
C ALA A 270 1.75 -4.35 6.95
N ALA A 271 1.53 -4.77 8.19
CA ALA A 271 0.43 -5.65 8.55
C ALA A 271 -0.91 -4.90 8.55
N VAL A 272 -1.94 -5.55 8.02
CA VAL A 272 -3.33 -5.05 7.96
C VAL A 272 -4.20 -6.07 8.69
N PHE A 273 -4.84 -5.65 9.78
CA PHE A 273 -5.69 -6.54 10.57
C PHE A 273 -6.92 -6.97 9.78
N GLY A 274 -7.24 -8.26 9.82
CA GLY A 274 -8.39 -8.83 9.12
C GLY A 274 -8.22 -9.04 7.62
N LEU A 275 -7.11 -8.61 7.01
CA LEU A 275 -6.94 -8.72 5.55
C LEU A 275 -6.91 -10.19 5.08
N TYR A 276 -6.28 -11.08 5.85
CA TYR A 276 -6.35 -12.52 5.56
C TYR A 276 -7.81 -12.98 5.54
N GLN A 277 -8.58 -12.71 6.59
CA GLN A 277 -9.98 -13.11 6.72
C GLN A 277 -10.87 -12.47 5.64
N ALA A 278 -10.58 -11.22 5.25
CA ALA A 278 -11.41 -10.42 4.36
C ALA A 278 -11.12 -10.62 2.87
N ARG A 279 -9.95 -11.15 2.48
CA ARG A 279 -9.44 -11.16 1.11
C ARG A 279 -10.43 -11.62 0.04
N ASP A 280 -11.19 -12.68 0.32
CA ASP A 280 -12.13 -13.26 -0.65
C ASP A 280 -13.37 -12.39 -0.79
N ALA A 281 -13.85 -11.80 0.31
CA ALA A 281 -14.94 -10.84 0.28
C ALA A 281 -14.53 -9.52 -0.39
N VAL A 282 -13.32 -9.04 -0.13
CA VAL A 282 -12.75 -7.84 -0.76
C VAL A 282 -12.67 -8.00 -2.28
N ARG A 283 -12.14 -9.13 -2.77
CA ARG A 283 -12.11 -9.42 -4.22
C ARG A 283 -13.51 -9.54 -4.80
N ARG A 284 -14.38 -10.33 -4.15
CA ARG A 284 -15.74 -10.62 -4.65
C ARG A 284 -16.61 -9.38 -4.76
N GLU A 285 -16.48 -8.46 -3.81
CA GLU A 285 -17.26 -7.22 -3.77
C GLU A 285 -16.56 -6.04 -4.45
N ASP A 286 -15.34 -6.26 -4.93
CA ASP A 286 -14.43 -5.23 -5.46
C ASP A 286 -14.42 -3.96 -4.59
N ARG A 287 -14.36 -4.17 -3.27
CA ARG A 287 -14.42 -3.10 -2.28
C ARG A 287 -13.82 -3.57 -0.96
N CYS A 288 -12.85 -2.82 -0.45
CA CYS A 288 -12.29 -2.98 0.89
C CYS A 288 -12.83 -1.87 1.81
N ILE A 289 -13.37 -2.23 2.97
CA ILE A 289 -13.80 -1.26 3.99
C ILE A 289 -12.71 -1.18 5.05
N MET A 290 -12.20 0.02 5.31
CA MET A 290 -11.16 0.27 6.32
C MET A 290 -11.77 1.00 7.51
N VAL A 291 -11.72 0.36 8.68
CA VAL A 291 -12.14 0.93 9.97
C VAL A 291 -10.90 1.19 10.86
N GLU A 292 -11.05 1.84 12.01
CA GLU A 292 -9.92 2.17 12.89
C GLU A 292 -9.52 1.02 13.82
N GLY A 293 -10.49 0.30 14.37
CA GLY A 293 -10.27 -0.67 15.44
C GLY A 293 -10.34 -2.13 15.01
N ASN A 294 -9.51 -2.96 15.63
CA ASN A 294 -9.57 -4.42 15.47
C ASN A 294 -10.93 -5.00 15.91
N PHE A 295 -11.54 -4.41 16.94
CA PHE A 295 -12.85 -4.85 17.39
C PHE A 295 -13.91 -4.54 16.33
N ASP A 296 -13.88 -3.37 15.70
CA ASP A 296 -14.83 -3.00 14.63
C ASP A 296 -14.76 -4.00 13.48
N VAL A 297 -13.55 -4.42 13.09
CA VAL A 297 -13.37 -5.48 12.08
C VAL A 297 -14.10 -6.76 12.50
N VAL A 298 -13.81 -7.28 13.69
CA VAL A 298 -14.43 -8.53 14.19
C VAL A 298 -15.95 -8.37 14.30
N SER A 299 -16.41 -7.23 14.81
CA SER A 299 -17.81 -6.89 15.02
C SER A 299 -18.60 -6.85 13.71
N LEU A 300 -18.02 -6.28 12.65
CA LEU A 300 -18.64 -6.19 11.33
C LEU A 300 -18.62 -7.53 10.59
N HIS A 301 -17.53 -8.31 10.72
CA HIS A 301 -17.47 -9.67 10.17
C HIS A 301 -18.51 -10.60 10.80
N ALA A 302 -18.68 -10.52 12.13
CA ALA A 302 -19.71 -11.25 12.88
C ALA A 302 -21.15 -10.84 12.52
N ARG A 303 -21.32 -9.74 11.78
CA ARG A 303 -22.61 -9.29 11.22
C ARG A 303 -22.71 -9.44 9.71
N GLY A 304 -21.79 -10.21 9.12
CA GLY A 304 -21.80 -10.60 7.71
C GLY A 304 -21.14 -9.60 6.76
N ILE A 305 -20.57 -8.51 7.26
CA ILE A 305 -19.80 -7.55 6.46
C ILE A 305 -18.33 -7.98 6.50
N ARG A 306 -17.97 -8.90 5.60
CA ARG A 306 -16.70 -9.64 5.63
C ARG A 306 -15.56 -8.99 4.84
N ASN A 307 -15.77 -7.88 4.14
CA ASN A 307 -14.75 -7.13 3.40
C ASN A 307 -14.13 -5.98 4.21
N VAL A 308 -14.06 -6.13 5.54
CA VAL A 308 -13.60 -5.10 6.48
C VAL A 308 -12.20 -5.43 7.00
N VAL A 309 -11.36 -4.41 7.11
CA VAL A 309 -9.99 -4.48 7.63
C VAL A 309 -9.65 -3.23 8.47
N ALA A 310 -8.55 -3.25 9.22
CA ALA A 310 -8.09 -2.09 9.99
C ALA A 310 -6.56 -1.94 9.97
N PRO A 311 -6.02 -0.70 10.09
CA PRO A 311 -4.62 -0.51 10.40
C PRO A 311 -4.37 -0.89 11.86
N LEU A 312 -3.16 -1.35 12.18
CA LEU A 312 -2.85 -1.88 13.52
C LEU A 312 -2.48 -0.77 14.52
N GLY A 313 -3.33 0.24 14.73
CA GLY A 313 -3.10 1.32 15.70
C GLY A 313 -1.98 2.31 15.31
N THR A 314 -1.80 2.53 14.01
CA THR A 314 -1.05 3.63 13.38
C THR A 314 -1.92 4.28 12.33
N ALA A 315 -1.52 5.45 11.83
CA ALA A 315 -2.06 5.96 10.58
C ALA A 315 -1.89 4.91 9.46
N PHE A 316 -2.83 4.89 8.51
CA PHE A 316 -2.75 4.06 7.32
C PHE A 316 -1.48 4.38 6.53
N THR A 317 -0.77 3.38 6.03
CA THR A 317 0.55 3.53 5.39
C THR A 317 0.54 3.11 3.93
N PRO A 318 1.51 3.57 3.10
CA PRO A 318 1.66 3.08 1.73
C PRO A 318 1.87 1.57 1.64
N GLU A 319 2.60 0.95 2.58
CA GLU A 319 2.79 -0.50 2.58
C GLU A 319 1.48 -1.24 2.85
N GLN A 320 0.64 -0.75 3.75
CA GLN A 320 -0.71 -1.31 3.99
C GLN A 320 -1.62 -1.09 2.78
N ALA A 321 -1.57 0.08 2.15
CA ALA A 321 -2.30 0.36 0.91
C ALA A 321 -1.89 -0.60 -0.22
N ALA A 322 -0.59 -0.88 -0.36
CA ALA A 322 -0.08 -1.86 -1.32
C ALA A 322 -0.56 -3.29 -1.01
N GLN A 323 -0.74 -3.67 0.26
CA GLN A 323 -1.35 -4.97 0.61
C GLN A 323 -2.81 -5.04 0.18
N VAL A 324 -3.60 -3.99 0.45
CA VAL A 324 -5.01 -3.92 0.03
C VAL A 324 -5.14 -3.95 -1.49
N LYS A 325 -4.26 -3.23 -2.21
CA LYS A 325 -4.25 -3.14 -3.68
C LYS A 325 -4.14 -4.49 -4.38
N ARG A 326 -3.56 -5.50 -3.73
CA ARG A 326 -3.47 -6.88 -4.27
C ARG A 326 -4.85 -7.52 -4.49
N TYR A 327 -5.88 -7.03 -3.82
CA TYR A 327 -7.21 -7.64 -3.79
C TYR A 327 -8.29 -6.75 -4.44
N THR A 328 -8.13 -5.43 -4.42
CA THR A 328 -9.04 -4.47 -5.07
C THR A 328 -8.35 -3.12 -5.24
N GLN A 329 -8.82 -2.30 -6.19
CA GLN A 329 -8.42 -0.89 -6.28
C GLN A 329 -9.32 0.01 -5.41
N ASN A 330 -10.48 -0.46 -4.96
CA ASN A 330 -11.49 0.37 -4.32
C ASN A 330 -11.45 0.21 -2.80
N ILE A 331 -11.27 1.34 -2.10
CA ILE A 331 -11.27 1.38 -0.63
C ILE A 331 -12.31 2.39 -0.12
N THR A 332 -13.08 1.99 0.88
CA THR A 332 -13.98 2.88 1.63
C THR A 332 -13.43 3.06 3.04
N LEU A 333 -13.01 4.28 3.36
CA LEU A 333 -12.60 4.67 4.71
C LEU A 333 -13.86 4.94 5.53
N LEU A 334 -14.00 4.20 6.64
CA LEU A 334 -15.11 4.28 7.57
C LEU A 334 -14.55 4.47 8.99
N PHE A 335 -13.89 5.60 9.18
CA PHE A 335 -13.26 6.00 10.43
C PHE A 335 -14.24 6.71 11.37
N ASP A 336 -13.87 6.84 12.64
CA ASP A 336 -14.74 7.32 13.70
C ASP A 336 -15.19 8.76 13.44
N GLY A 337 -16.43 9.09 13.84
CA GLY A 337 -17.04 10.41 13.67
C GLY A 337 -16.43 11.52 14.54
N ASP A 338 -15.21 11.35 15.04
CA ASP A 338 -14.55 12.26 15.98
C ASP A 338 -13.38 13.05 15.33
N LYS A 339 -12.68 13.85 16.14
CA LYS A 339 -11.54 14.63 15.65
C LYS A 339 -10.35 13.75 15.24
N ALA A 340 -10.17 12.58 15.86
CA ALA A 340 -9.10 11.66 15.53
C ALA A 340 -9.38 10.97 14.18
N GLY A 341 -10.59 10.46 13.96
CA GLY A 341 -10.98 9.81 12.70
C GLY A 341 -10.97 10.74 11.50
N ARG A 342 -11.33 12.02 11.68
CA ARG A 342 -11.14 13.05 10.63
C ARG A 342 -9.67 13.27 10.28
N ARG A 343 -8.78 13.30 11.27
CA ARG A 343 -7.32 13.38 11.01
C ARG A 343 -6.80 12.13 10.33
N ALA A 344 -7.27 10.94 10.74
CA ALA A 344 -6.90 9.68 10.10
C ALA A 344 -7.33 9.64 8.63
N THR A 345 -8.54 10.13 8.32
CA THR A 345 -9.05 10.25 6.94
C THR A 345 -8.16 11.14 6.09
N LYS A 346 -7.77 12.31 6.61
CA LYS A 346 -6.86 13.23 5.91
C LYS A 346 -5.48 12.58 5.67
N SER A 347 -4.91 11.95 6.70
CA SER A 347 -3.61 11.28 6.59
C SER A 347 -3.61 10.09 5.63
N ALA A 348 -4.76 9.44 5.41
CA ALA A 348 -4.89 8.34 4.46
C ALA A 348 -4.74 8.76 2.99
N ARG A 349 -4.81 10.06 2.67
CA ARG A 349 -4.69 10.59 1.29
C ARG A 349 -3.38 10.22 0.61
N SER A 350 -2.23 10.44 1.25
CA SER A 350 -0.92 10.11 0.66
C SER A 350 -0.79 8.61 0.36
N PRO A 351 -1.01 7.68 1.32
CA PRO A 351 -0.99 6.25 1.06
C PRO A 351 -1.88 5.80 -0.10
N VAL A 352 -3.08 6.38 -0.21
CA VAL A 352 -4.03 6.10 -1.28
C VAL A 352 -3.49 6.57 -2.63
N LEU A 353 -3.00 7.81 -2.72
CA LEU A 353 -2.46 8.38 -3.95
C LEU A 353 -1.18 7.66 -4.40
N ASP A 354 -0.24 7.44 -3.48
CA ASP A 354 1.04 6.78 -3.75
C ASP A 354 0.84 5.36 -4.30
N CYS A 355 -0.19 4.66 -3.80
CA CYS A 355 -0.54 3.34 -4.29
C CYS A 355 -1.54 3.36 -5.44
N GLY A 356 -2.11 4.50 -5.84
CA GLY A 356 -3.16 4.57 -6.86
C GLY A 356 -4.40 3.75 -6.51
N LEU A 357 -4.85 3.83 -5.25
CA LEU A 357 -6.15 3.32 -4.82
C LEU A 357 -7.25 4.35 -5.09
N ILE A 358 -8.46 3.88 -5.36
CA ILE A 358 -9.66 4.69 -5.47
C ILE A 358 -10.34 4.73 -4.10
N ALA A 359 -10.15 5.82 -3.36
CA ALA A 359 -10.68 5.97 -2.01
C ALA A 359 -12.00 6.75 -1.96
N ARG A 360 -12.93 6.22 -1.17
CA ARG A 360 -14.17 6.88 -0.76
C ARG A 360 -14.21 6.99 0.77
N VAL A 361 -15.00 7.92 1.29
CA VAL A 361 -15.18 8.12 2.74
C VAL A 361 -16.65 8.02 3.10
N GLY A 362 -16.98 7.03 3.93
CA GLY A 362 -18.29 6.91 4.57
C GLY A 362 -18.33 7.79 5.81
N ARG A 363 -19.29 8.71 5.90
CA ARG A 363 -19.42 9.61 7.07
C ARG A 363 -20.30 8.96 8.14
N LEU A 364 -19.72 8.74 9.31
CA LEU A 364 -20.46 8.37 10.52
C LEU A 364 -21.02 9.63 11.22
N PRO A 365 -22.10 9.51 12.02
CA PRO A 365 -22.54 10.60 12.89
C PRO A 365 -21.46 11.00 13.90
N ASP A 366 -21.51 12.25 14.36
CA ASP A 366 -20.51 12.78 15.30
C ASP A 366 -20.41 11.92 16.58
N GLY A 367 -19.19 11.54 16.92
CA GLY A 367 -18.89 10.74 18.12
C GLY A 367 -19.34 9.28 18.05
N LYS A 368 -19.73 8.75 16.88
CA LYS A 368 -20.03 7.33 16.66
C LYS A 368 -18.87 6.61 15.99
N ASP A 369 -18.61 5.37 16.44
CA ASP A 369 -17.78 4.39 15.75
C ASP A 369 -18.67 3.45 14.87
N PRO A 370 -18.10 2.63 13.97
CA PRO A 370 -18.87 1.69 13.16
C PRO A 370 -19.70 0.69 13.98
N ASP A 371 -19.20 0.28 15.15
CA ASP A 371 -19.85 -0.66 16.07
C ASP A 371 -21.07 -0.03 16.77
N ASP A 372 -21.00 1.25 17.14
CA ASP A 372 -22.10 2.02 17.69
C ASP A 372 -23.20 2.19 16.64
N LEU A 373 -22.81 2.57 15.42
CA LEU A 373 -23.79 2.81 14.36
C LEU A 373 -24.54 1.53 13.98
N ILE A 374 -23.86 0.39 13.89
CA ILE A 374 -24.51 -0.88 13.55
C ILE A 374 -25.39 -1.40 14.68
N ARG A 375 -25.06 -1.11 15.96
CA ARG A 375 -25.93 -1.44 17.10
C ARG A 375 -27.19 -0.57 17.13
N GLU A 376 -27.08 0.70 16.72
CA GLU A 376 -28.22 1.64 16.73
C GLU A 376 -29.13 1.52 15.50
N ARG A 377 -28.54 1.38 14.31
CA ARG A 377 -29.25 1.45 13.01
C ARG A 377 -29.21 0.16 12.21
N GLY A 378 -28.62 -0.90 12.77
CA GLY A 378 -28.47 -2.19 12.11
C GLY A 378 -27.51 -2.17 10.92
N VAL A 379 -27.39 -3.33 10.28
CA VAL A 379 -26.55 -3.54 9.08
C VAL A 379 -26.94 -2.58 7.95
N ASP A 380 -28.24 -2.35 7.76
CA ASP A 380 -28.75 -1.50 6.67
C ASP A 380 -28.36 -0.03 6.86
N GLY A 381 -28.38 0.46 8.11
CA GLY A 381 -27.91 1.82 8.42
C GLY A 381 -26.43 2.01 8.10
N LEU A 382 -25.59 1.03 8.43
CA LEU A 382 -24.16 1.09 8.10
C LEU A 382 -23.92 0.98 6.58
N LYS A 383 -24.64 0.09 5.89
CA LYS A 383 -24.57 -0.05 4.43
C LYS A 383 -24.96 1.26 3.73
N ALA A 384 -25.99 1.95 4.20
CA ALA A 384 -26.37 3.26 3.66
C ALA A 384 -25.22 4.29 3.78
N CYS A 385 -24.46 4.28 4.89
CA CYS A 385 -23.27 5.11 5.04
C CYS A 385 -22.14 4.73 4.07
N ILE A 386 -21.94 3.43 3.85
CA ILE A 386 -20.91 2.89 2.95
C ILE A 386 -21.25 3.19 1.48
N ASP A 387 -22.51 2.97 1.07
CA ASP A 387 -22.96 3.17 -0.30
C ASP A 387 -23.11 4.67 -0.62
N GLY A 388 -23.43 5.49 0.38
CA GLY A 388 -23.43 6.94 0.29
C GLY A 388 -22.05 7.60 0.43
N ALA A 389 -20.97 6.82 0.53
CA ALA A 389 -19.62 7.35 0.68
C ALA A 389 -19.23 8.26 -0.50
N LYS A 390 -18.57 9.37 -0.24
CA LYS A 390 -18.09 10.33 -1.26
C LYS A 390 -16.65 10.04 -1.64
N SER A 391 -16.16 10.54 -2.77
CA SER A 391 -14.72 10.43 -3.06
C SER A 391 -13.90 11.09 -1.96
N LEU A 392 -12.68 10.58 -1.71
CA LEU A 392 -11.81 11.13 -0.66
C LEU A 392 -11.54 12.62 -0.85
N LEU A 393 -11.29 13.07 -2.09
CA LEU A 393 -11.05 14.48 -2.39
C LEU A 393 -12.29 15.35 -2.10
N GLU A 394 -13.48 14.96 -2.57
CA GLU A 394 -14.72 15.69 -2.25
C GLU A 394 -14.97 15.75 -0.75
N HIS A 395 -14.78 14.64 -0.04
CA HIS A 395 -14.97 14.60 1.40
C HIS A 395 -14.03 15.57 2.14
N LEU A 396 -12.76 15.63 1.74
CA LEU A 396 -11.79 16.53 2.35
C LEU A 396 -12.12 18.00 2.06
N ILE A 397 -12.58 18.32 0.84
CA ILE A 397 -13.06 19.67 0.49
C ILE A 397 -14.25 20.05 1.36
N GLU A 398 -15.25 19.17 1.47
CA GLU A 398 -16.43 19.41 2.33
C GLU A 398 -16.07 19.54 3.81
N SER A 399 -15.10 18.77 4.29
CA SER A 399 -14.65 18.85 5.68
C SER A 399 -13.86 20.13 5.95
N ALA A 400 -13.09 20.64 4.98
CA ALA A 400 -12.38 21.90 5.12
C ALA A 400 -13.34 23.10 5.06
N LEU A 401 -14.37 23.02 4.22
CA LEU A 401 -15.42 24.04 4.05
C LEU A 401 -16.69 23.72 4.85
N ASP A 402 -16.53 23.23 6.09
CA ASP A 402 -17.66 22.88 6.94
C ASP A 402 -18.48 24.10 7.41
N SER A 403 -19.59 23.86 8.11
CA SER A 403 -20.46 24.93 8.64
C SER A 403 -19.77 25.88 9.62
N GLY A 404 -18.62 25.50 10.19
CA GLY A 404 -17.80 26.39 11.02
C GLY A 404 -17.15 27.52 10.21
N PHE A 405 -16.97 27.33 8.90
CA PHE A 405 -16.33 28.29 8.01
C PHE A 405 -16.94 29.70 8.09
N SER A 406 -18.27 29.81 8.13
CA SER A 406 -18.95 31.12 8.17
C SER A 406 -18.83 31.81 9.54
N ALA A 407 -18.56 31.06 10.61
CA ALA A 407 -18.38 31.56 11.97
C ALA A 407 -16.91 31.89 12.30
N ASP A 408 -15.96 31.32 11.55
CA ASP A 408 -14.53 31.55 11.70
C ASP A 408 -14.12 33.01 11.42
N ASP A 409 -12.99 33.45 11.96
CA ASP A 409 -12.40 34.75 11.61
C ASP A 409 -11.76 34.73 10.20
N ALA A 410 -11.32 35.89 9.72
CA ALA A 410 -10.73 36.01 8.38
C ALA A 410 -9.46 35.16 8.18
N GLN A 411 -8.65 34.99 9.23
CA GLN A 411 -7.39 34.23 9.15
C GLN A 411 -7.66 32.72 9.09
N ALA A 412 -8.58 32.23 9.92
CA ALA A 412 -9.03 30.84 9.91
C ALA A 412 -9.72 30.47 8.59
N ARG A 413 -10.56 31.36 8.04
CA ARG A 413 -11.15 31.17 6.70
C ARG A 413 -10.08 31.07 5.62
N ALA A 414 -9.09 31.98 5.63
CA ALA A 414 -7.99 31.96 4.67
C ALA A 414 -7.16 30.66 4.76
N ALA A 415 -6.94 30.13 5.97
CA ALA A 415 -6.24 28.87 6.18
C ALA A 415 -7.01 27.67 5.58
N LYS A 416 -8.32 27.57 5.82
CA LYS A 416 -9.19 26.53 5.24
C LYS A 416 -9.24 26.62 3.70
N ILE A 417 -9.29 27.83 3.16
CA ILE A 417 -9.23 28.08 1.71
C ILE A 417 -7.90 27.61 1.11
N ASN A 418 -6.78 27.92 1.75
CA ASN A 418 -5.46 27.44 1.31
C ASN A 418 -5.39 25.91 1.39
N GLU A 419 -5.94 25.29 2.43
CA GLU A 419 -6.01 23.82 2.53
C GLU A 419 -6.75 23.19 1.34
N VAL A 420 -7.91 23.72 0.95
CA VAL A 420 -8.65 23.25 -0.24
C VAL A 420 -7.83 23.42 -1.51
N THR A 421 -7.11 24.54 -1.64
CA THR A 421 -6.24 24.81 -2.79
C THR A 421 -5.16 23.74 -2.94
N GLU A 422 -4.50 23.40 -1.83
CA GLU A 422 -3.46 22.37 -1.81
C GLU A 422 -4.03 20.99 -2.16
N LEU A 423 -5.19 20.64 -1.60
CA LEU A 423 -5.87 19.37 -1.93
C LEU A 423 -6.15 19.23 -3.43
N ILE A 424 -6.64 20.30 -4.08
CA ILE A 424 -6.91 20.30 -5.52
C ILE A 424 -5.60 20.25 -6.32
N ARG A 425 -4.56 20.98 -5.87
CA ARG A 425 -3.26 21.05 -6.55
C ARG A 425 -2.53 19.71 -6.58
N GLU A 426 -2.62 18.94 -5.50
CA GLU A 426 -2.04 17.59 -5.38
C GLU A 426 -2.72 16.54 -6.27
N GLU A 427 -3.93 16.81 -6.76
CA GLU A 427 -4.61 15.87 -7.67
C GLU A 427 -3.91 15.87 -9.02
N ASN A 428 -3.39 14.71 -9.44
CA ASN A 428 -2.59 14.58 -10.66
C ASN A 428 -3.46 14.45 -11.91
N ASP A 429 -4.67 13.87 -11.79
CA ASP A 429 -5.59 13.70 -12.91
C ASP A 429 -6.29 15.03 -13.25
N PRO A 430 -6.09 15.60 -14.46
CA PRO A 430 -6.69 16.88 -14.82
C PRO A 430 -8.22 16.89 -14.81
N ALA A 431 -8.87 15.76 -15.11
CA ALA A 431 -10.31 15.65 -15.11
C ALA A 431 -10.86 15.62 -13.68
N LEU A 432 -10.25 14.82 -12.79
CA LEU A 432 -10.63 14.79 -11.37
C LEU A 432 -10.37 16.14 -10.70
N ARG A 433 -9.26 16.81 -11.04
CA ARG A 433 -8.95 18.16 -10.57
C ARG A 433 -10.03 19.16 -10.95
N ALA A 434 -10.44 19.20 -12.22
CA ALA A 434 -11.50 20.08 -12.70
C ALA A 434 -12.86 19.80 -12.02
N MET A 435 -13.19 18.52 -11.77
CA MET A 435 -14.40 18.15 -11.03
C MET A 435 -14.34 18.62 -9.56
N ALA A 436 -13.18 18.51 -8.93
CA ALA A 436 -12.94 18.96 -7.56
C ALA A 436 -13.03 20.49 -7.42
N GLU A 437 -12.47 21.24 -8.39
CA GLU A 437 -12.64 22.70 -8.49
C GLU A 437 -14.12 23.09 -8.55
N ALA A 438 -14.86 22.49 -9.48
CA ALA A 438 -16.29 22.76 -9.62
C ALA A 438 -17.08 22.37 -8.35
N HIS A 439 -16.66 21.33 -7.64
CA HIS A 439 -17.26 20.92 -6.38
C HIS A 439 -16.98 21.92 -5.24
N ALA A 440 -15.75 22.39 -5.11
CA ALA A 440 -15.37 23.42 -4.15
C ALA A 440 -16.14 24.74 -4.40
N ASP A 441 -16.27 25.17 -5.65
CA ASP A 441 -17.01 26.38 -6.02
C ASP A 441 -18.48 26.30 -5.58
N ARG A 442 -19.15 25.16 -5.81
CA ARG A 442 -20.56 24.96 -5.37
C ARG A 442 -20.71 25.04 -3.86
N ILE A 443 -19.75 24.53 -3.09
CA ILE A 443 -19.79 24.60 -1.62
C ILE A 443 -19.57 26.04 -1.15
N ALA A 444 -18.58 26.72 -1.74
CA ALA A 444 -18.29 28.10 -1.39
C ALA A 444 -19.48 29.03 -1.64
N GLU A 445 -20.19 28.84 -2.76
CA GLU A 445 -21.42 29.57 -3.07
C GLU A 445 -22.51 29.32 -2.01
N ARG A 446 -22.74 28.06 -1.62
CA ARG A 446 -23.73 27.68 -0.58
C ARG A 446 -23.42 28.27 0.79
N LEU A 447 -22.15 28.45 1.13
CA LEU A 447 -21.71 29.03 2.40
C LEU A 447 -21.83 30.56 2.42
N GLY A 448 -22.33 31.17 1.34
CA GLY A 448 -22.43 32.62 1.25
C GLY A 448 -21.06 33.29 1.24
N ILE A 449 -20.02 32.60 0.76
CA ILE A 449 -18.71 33.20 0.44
C ILE A 449 -18.88 34.03 -0.83
N ALA A 450 -19.78 35.03 -0.75
CA ALA A 450 -20.17 35.95 -1.80
C ALA A 450 -19.29 37.20 -1.79
N ASP A 451 -18.06 37.13 -1.26
CA ASP A 451 -17.05 38.09 -1.66
C ASP A 451 -16.40 37.53 -2.92
N ALA A 452 -16.83 38.06 -4.06
CA ALA A 452 -16.30 37.77 -5.38
C ALA A 452 -14.77 37.95 -5.45
N ARG A 453 -14.13 38.54 -4.42
CA ARG A 453 -12.67 38.60 -4.25
C ARG A 453 -12.04 37.36 -3.63
N THR A 454 -12.70 36.57 -2.79
CA THR A 454 -12.08 35.40 -2.14
C THR A 454 -12.11 34.17 -3.04
N LEU A 455 -13.22 33.95 -3.76
CA LEU A 455 -13.26 32.96 -4.84
C LEU A 455 -12.40 33.40 -6.01
N ARG A 456 -12.43 34.68 -6.46
CA ARG A 456 -11.46 35.13 -7.48
C ARG A 456 -10.03 35.13 -6.98
N ALA A 457 -9.72 35.31 -5.70
CA ALA A 457 -8.36 35.16 -5.17
C ALA A 457 -7.96 33.69 -5.04
N LEU A 458 -8.91 32.78 -4.82
CA LEU A 458 -8.71 31.34 -4.86
C LEU A 458 -8.47 30.89 -6.29
N SER A 459 -9.38 31.21 -7.20
CA SER A 459 -9.26 31.01 -8.63
C SER A 459 -8.09 31.80 -9.21
N GLN A 460 -7.69 32.97 -8.70
CA GLN A 460 -6.51 33.74 -9.15
C GLN A 460 -5.24 33.24 -8.52
N LYS A 461 -5.21 32.66 -7.32
CA LYS A 461 -4.01 31.97 -6.79
C LYS A 461 -3.82 30.62 -7.47
N ILE A 462 -4.90 29.89 -7.74
CA ILE A 462 -4.92 28.67 -8.56
C ILE A 462 -4.54 29.02 -10.01
N ARG A 463 -5.11 30.10 -10.58
CA ARG A 463 -4.79 30.61 -11.92
C ARG A 463 -3.43 31.32 -12.01
N SER A 464 -2.90 31.93 -10.96
CA SER A 464 -1.58 32.60 -10.96
C SER A 464 -0.46 31.60 -10.69
N ALA A 465 -0.71 30.57 -9.88
CA ALA A 465 0.17 29.41 -9.75
C ALA A 465 0.20 28.56 -11.04
N THR A 466 -0.84 28.62 -11.87
CA THR A 466 -0.86 28.02 -13.23
C THR A 466 -0.43 28.99 -14.34
N ARG A 467 -0.45 30.32 -14.14
CA ARG A 467 -0.01 31.36 -15.10
C ARG A 467 1.49 31.68 -15.10
N PHE A 468 2.30 30.96 -14.34
CA PHE A 468 3.72 30.83 -14.71
C PHE A 468 3.94 29.89 -15.92
N SER A 469 2.84 29.46 -16.56
CA SER A 469 2.82 29.03 -17.97
C SER A 469 2.10 30.08 -18.85
N ASP A 470 2.93 30.79 -19.61
CA ASP A 470 2.70 31.73 -20.73
C ASP A 470 1.94 33.08 -20.50
N PRO A 471 2.56 34.23 -20.87
CA PRO A 471 1.91 35.53 -20.89
C PRO A 471 1.25 35.90 -22.23
N GLU A 472 0.07 36.50 -22.07
CA GLU A 472 -0.54 37.58 -22.85
C GLU A 472 -1.17 37.31 -24.23
N ASN A 473 -2.48 37.60 -24.28
CA ASN A 473 -3.04 38.37 -25.39
C ASN A 473 -4.24 39.22 -24.90
N ASP A 474 -4.23 40.53 -25.17
CA ASP A 474 -5.39 41.41 -25.11
C ASP A 474 -5.63 42.06 -26.49
N ALA A 475 -6.87 41.98 -26.95
CA ALA A 475 -7.59 42.73 -28.02
C ALA A 475 -7.18 42.68 -29.53
N GLY A 476 -7.86 41.78 -30.29
CA GLY A 476 -8.62 42.03 -31.56
C GLY A 476 -7.89 41.98 -32.95
N PRO A 477 -8.59 41.83 -34.11
CA PRO A 477 -9.90 41.23 -34.45
C PRO A 477 -9.82 39.97 -35.37
N GLN A 478 -10.97 39.30 -35.57
CA GLN A 478 -11.19 38.00 -36.25
C GLN A 478 -10.74 37.87 -37.72
N ALA A 479 -10.17 36.71 -38.10
CA ALA A 479 -10.50 35.85 -39.27
C ALA A 479 -9.50 34.66 -39.41
N PRO A 480 -9.74 33.67 -40.29
CA PRO A 480 -10.57 32.47 -40.13
C PRO A 480 -9.78 31.23 -39.68
N ARG A 481 -10.55 30.21 -39.23
CA ARG A 481 -10.10 28.89 -38.76
C ARG A 481 -9.03 28.24 -39.66
N ALA A 482 -7.89 27.91 -39.06
CA ALA A 482 -6.95 26.89 -39.55
C ALA A 482 -7.05 25.63 -38.67
N GLU A 483 -6.91 24.46 -39.32
CA GLU A 483 -7.06 23.11 -38.77
C GLU A 483 -6.19 22.83 -37.53
N PRO A 484 -6.63 21.92 -36.63
CA PRO A 484 -5.93 21.70 -35.35
C PRO A 484 -4.58 21.02 -35.57
N PRO A 485 -3.45 21.56 -35.06
CA PRO A 485 -2.22 20.80 -35.03
C PRO A 485 -2.25 19.84 -33.83
N HIS A 486 -1.97 18.57 -34.14
CA HIS A 486 -1.49 17.49 -33.30
C HIS A 486 -1.53 17.68 -31.77
N ARG A 487 -2.30 16.80 -31.11
CA ARG A 487 -2.30 16.53 -29.66
C ARG A 487 -0.88 16.62 -29.06
N ALA A 488 -0.67 17.60 -28.18
CA ALA A 488 0.53 17.70 -27.36
C ALA A 488 0.63 16.45 -26.45
N ARG A 489 1.76 15.76 -26.54
CA ARG A 489 2.12 14.59 -25.71
C ARG A 489 2.27 15.04 -24.25
N SER A 490 1.70 14.28 -23.32
CA SER A 490 1.94 14.38 -21.88
C SER A 490 3.44 14.35 -21.57
N HIS A 491 3.94 15.29 -20.75
CA HIS A 491 5.34 15.30 -20.31
C HIS A 491 5.68 13.98 -19.59
N SER A 492 6.64 13.23 -20.11
CA SER A 492 7.11 12.00 -19.47
C SER A 492 7.93 12.36 -18.21
N PRO A 493 7.90 11.51 -17.15
CA PRO A 493 8.75 11.69 -15.97
C PRO A 493 10.24 11.86 -16.31
N GLN A 494 10.69 11.23 -17.40
CA GLN A 494 12.06 11.34 -17.91
C GLN A 494 12.37 12.74 -18.46
N GLY A 495 11.42 13.37 -19.15
CA GLY A 495 11.58 14.73 -19.66
C GLY A 495 11.79 15.74 -18.54
N ALA A 496 11.00 15.64 -17.46
CA ALA A 496 11.13 16.51 -16.30
C ALA A 496 12.52 16.37 -15.64
N VAL A 497 12.97 15.15 -15.38
CA VAL A 497 14.29 14.89 -14.77
C VAL A 497 15.44 15.40 -15.66
N SER A 498 15.34 15.19 -16.98
CA SER A 498 16.34 15.64 -17.95
C SER A 498 16.42 17.17 -18.03
N THR A 499 15.27 17.84 -17.94
CA THR A 499 15.20 19.30 -17.89
C THR A 499 15.84 19.86 -16.62
N GLU A 500 15.69 19.20 -15.46
CA GLU A 500 16.35 19.64 -14.22
C GLU A 500 17.87 19.49 -14.25
N ILE A 501 18.38 18.42 -14.85
CA ILE A 501 19.83 18.27 -15.09
C ILE A 501 20.35 19.42 -15.95
N PHE A 502 19.65 19.74 -17.05
CA PHE A 502 20.02 20.88 -17.89
C PHE A 502 19.92 22.22 -17.14
N GLY A 503 18.93 22.39 -16.26
CA GLY A 503 18.80 23.56 -15.41
C GLY A 503 19.98 23.76 -14.45
N ALA A 504 20.50 22.68 -13.86
CA ALA A 504 21.69 22.74 -13.01
C ALA A 504 22.95 23.16 -13.79
N LEU A 505 23.09 22.67 -15.04
CA LEU A 505 24.18 23.07 -15.95
C LEU A 505 24.08 24.54 -16.38
N LEU A 506 22.86 25.07 -16.53
CA LEU A 506 22.66 26.49 -16.84
C LEU A 506 22.99 27.39 -15.66
N ASP A 507 22.66 26.97 -14.44
CA ASP A 507 23.03 27.71 -13.23
C ASP A 507 24.57 27.73 -13.05
N PHE A 508 25.24 26.62 -13.37
CA PHE A 508 26.70 26.50 -13.27
C PHE A 508 27.31 25.71 -14.44
N PRO A 509 27.68 26.37 -15.56
CA PRO A 509 28.25 25.69 -16.73
C PRO A 509 29.57 24.95 -16.50
N ALA A 510 30.29 25.27 -15.41
CA ALA A 510 31.50 24.54 -15.01
C ALA A 510 31.25 23.05 -14.71
N LEU A 511 30.00 22.68 -14.37
CA LEU A 511 29.60 21.28 -14.17
C LEU A 511 29.68 20.42 -15.44
N LEU A 512 29.82 21.03 -16.63
CA LEU A 512 30.05 20.31 -17.88
C LEU A 512 31.40 19.59 -17.94
N GLU A 513 32.34 19.95 -17.07
CA GLU A 513 33.67 19.36 -16.93
C GLU A 513 33.75 18.36 -15.77
N ASP A 514 32.66 18.17 -15.02
CA ASP A 514 32.62 17.27 -13.88
C ASP A 514 32.57 15.80 -14.36
N ASP A 515 33.55 15.00 -13.94
CA ASP A 515 33.66 13.59 -14.32
C ASP A 515 32.44 12.77 -13.87
N ASP A 516 31.84 13.09 -12.71
CA ASP A 516 30.68 12.37 -12.18
C ASP A 516 29.42 12.61 -13.02
N LEU A 517 29.38 13.70 -13.78
CA LEU A 517 28.25 14.10 -14.61
C LEU A 517 28.40 13.71 -16.08
N GLN A 518 29.59 13.32 -16.57
CA GLN A 518 29.76 12.94 -17.99
C GLN A 518 28.85 11.78 -18.41
N ASP A 519 28.74 10.75 -17.57
CA ASP A 519 27.84 9.61 -17.79
C ASP A 519 26.37 10.04 -17.87
N ALA A 520 26.00 11.13 -17.19
CA ALA A 520 24.64 11.71 -17.19
C ALA A 520 24.32 12.42 -18.50
N LEU A 521 25.27 13.22 -18.97
CA LEU A 521 25.11 14.01 -20.19
C LEU A 521 24.96 13.09 -21.40
N ALA A 522 25.57 11.92 -21.37
CA ALA A 522 25.42 10.88 -22.38
C ALA A 522 24.01 10.25 -22.42
N LEU A 523 23.21 10.38 -21.36
CA LEU A 523 21.85 9.85 -21.26
C LEU A 523 20.77 10.87 -21.65
N LEU A 524 21.15 12.14 -21.89
CA LEU A 524 20.22 13.14 -22.41
C LEU A 524 19.98 12.87 -23.90
N GLU A 525 18.73 12.99 -24.33
CA GLU A 525 18.32 12.76 -25.72
C GLU A 525 17.60 13.97 -26.31
N GLY A 526 17.52 14.01 -27.65
CA GLY A 526 16.75 15.00 -28.40
C GLY A 526 17.20 16.44 -28.16
N ASP A 527 16.23 17.34 -28.04
CA ASP A 527 16.48 18.79 -27.96
C ASP A 527 17.40 19.16 -26.78
N LEU A 528 17.35 18.44 -25.65
CA LEU A 528 18.15 18.73 -24.45
C LEU A 528 19.62 18.34 -24.63
N ALA A 529 19.90 17.24 -25.32
CA ALA A 529 21.27 16.84 -25.66
C ALA A 529 21.93 17.89 -26.57
N LEU A 530 21.17 18.36 -27.57
CA LEU A 530 21.59 19.46 -28.45
C LEU A 530 21.84 20.74 -27.64
N ALA A 531 20.95 21.08 -26.70
CA ALA A 531 21.10 22.25 -25.86
C ALA A 531 22.36 22.22 -24.97
N VAL A 532 22.71 21.05 -24.42
CA VAL A 532 23.97 20.85 -23.67
C VAL A 532 25.19 20.99 -24.58
N ALA A 533 25.14 20.46 -25.80
CA ALA A 533 26.22 20.63 -26.78
C ALA A 533 26.39 22.12 -27.15
N THR A 534 25.29 22.84 -27.38
CA THR A 534 25.29 24.29 -27.63
C THR A 534 25.85 25.07 -26.44
N LEU A 535 25.57 24.64 -25.20
CA LEU A 535 26.10 25.26 -23.99
C LEU A 535 27.63 25.10 -23.91
N ARG A 536 28.17 23.94 -24.30
CA ARG A 536 29.62 23.68 -24.36
C ARG A 536 30.33 24.59 -25.36
N THR A 537 29.73 24.87 -26.51
CA THR A 537 30.39 25.67 -27.57
C THR A 537 30.36 27.17 -27.31
N HIS A 538 29.41 27.66 -26.51
CA HIS A 538 29.25 29.09 -26.20
C HIS A 538 29.85 29.50 -24.85
N ARG A 539 30.49 28.56 -24.14
CA ARG A 539 31.22 28.82 -22.90
C ARG A 539 32.64 29.31 -23.22
N GLY A 540 33.03 30.44 -22.63
CA GLY A 540 34.38 30.97 -22.69
C GLY A 540 35.38 30.17 -21.83
N PRO A 541 36.69 30.37 -22.01
CA PRO A 541 37.74 29.66 -21.24
C PRO A 541 37.69 29.92 -19.73
N ASP A 542 37.06 31.01 -19.31
CA ASP A 542 36.83 31.44 -17.94
C ASP A 542 35.48 30.97 -17.36
N GLY A 543 34.69 30.24 -18.16
CA GLY A 543 33.37 29.75 -17.80
C GLY A 543 32.22 30.75 -17.98
N SER A 544 32.49 31.92 -18.56
CA SER A 544 31.45 32.87 -18.97
C SER A 544 30.60 32.30 -20.13
N LEU A 545 29.32 32.67 -20.19
CA LEU A 545 28.40 32.26 -21.26
C LEU A 545 27.91 33.49 -22.02
N ASP A 546 28.07 33.50 -23.35
CA ASP A 546 27.37 34.48 -24.19
C ASP A 546 25.89 34.10 -24.29
N VAL A 547 25.09 34.64 -23.37
CA VAL A 547 23.66 34.32 -23.20
C VAL A 547 22.86 34.60 -24.48
N THR A 548 23.16 35.67 -25.21
CA THR A 548 22.38 36.07 -26.39
C THR A 548 22.61 35.07 -27.52
N SER A 549 23.86 34.82 -27.87
CA SER A 549 24.24 33.87 -28.93
C SER A 549 23.83 32.43 -28.57
N PHE A 550 23.96 32.06 -27.30
CA PHE A 550 23.50 30.77 -26.79
C PHE A 550 21.98 30.58 -26.96
N LEU A 551 21.15 31.53 -26.53
CA LEU A 551 19.70 31.39 -26.62
C LEU A 551 19.20 31.37 -28.07
N GLU A 552 19.82 32.14 -28.97
CA GLU A 552 19.49 32.15 -30.40
C GLU A 552 19.76 30.80 -31.07
N SER A 553 20.81 30.10 -30.64
CA SER A 553 21.19 28.77 -31.16
C SER A 553 20.40 27.60 -30.54
N LEU A 554 19.56 27.83 -29.54
CA LEU A 554 18.67 26.81 -28.98
C LEU A 554 17.37 26.63 -29.79
N ALA A 555 16.86 25.40 -29.83
CA ALA A 555 15.53 25.10 -30.34
C ALA A 555 14.45 25.84 -29.54
N GLU A 556 13.38 26.30 -30.21
CA GLU A 556 12.32 27.14 -29.62
C GLU A 556 11.72 26.53 -28.34
N LYS A 557 11.57 25.20 -28.31
CA LYS A 557 11.00 24.45 -27.19
C LYS A 557 11.82 24.54 -25.91
N ILE A 558 13.15 24.63 -26.01
CA ILE A 558 14.06 24.70 -24.84
C ILE A 558 14.48 26.13 -24.56
N ARG A 559 14.51 26.99 -25.58
CA ARG A 559 14.91 28.39 -25.47
C ARG A 559 14.15 29.13 -24.36
N ARG A 560 12.83 28.92 -24.23
CA ARG A 560 12.02 29.53 -23.15
C ARG A 560 12.47 29.09 -21.76
N TYR A 561 12.71 27.79 -21.58
CA TYR A 561 13.20 27.25 -20.31
C TYR A 561 14.59 27.79 -19.98
N ALA A 562 15.52 27.75 -20.95
CA ALA A 562 16.87 28.24 -20.76
C ALA A 562 16.93 29.73 -20.42
N ALA A 563 16.12 30.55 -21.10
CA ALA A 563 16.03 31.98 -20.83
C ALA A 563 15.49 32.26 -19.41
N ALA A 564 14.43 31.57 -18.99
CA ALA A 564 13.86 31.71 -17.65
C ALA A 564 14.86 31.27 -16.56
N ARG A 565 15.57 30.16 -16.79
CA ARG A 565 16.57 29.62 -15.87
C ARG A 565 17.77 30.54 -15.71
N LEU A 566 18.32 31.07 -16.80
CA LEU A 566 19.44 32.01 -16.77
C LEU A 566 19.05 33.36 -16.15
N ALA A 567 17.80 33.80 -16.32
CA ALA A 567 17.29 35.04 -15.70
C ALA A 567 17.06 34.90 -14.19
N ALA A 568 16.75 33.69 -13.72
CA ALA A 568 16.53 33.37 -12.31
C ALA A 568 17.13 32.00 -11.95
N PRO A 569 18.45 31.93 -11.71
CA PRO A 569 19.11 30.70 -11.25
C PRO A 569 18.47 30.22 -9.94
N ARG A 570 18.30 28.90 -9.75
CA ARG A 570 17.79 28.37 -8.46
C ARG A 570 18.93 28.15 -7.47
N HIS A 571 20.13 27.86 -7.97
CA HIS A 571 21.28 27.56 -7.12
C HIS A 571 22.16 28.79 -6.93
N THR A 572 22.58 28.99 -5.68
CA THR A 572 23.44 30.11 -5.28
C THR A 572 24.93 29.77 -5.36
N ASP A 573 25.26 28.48 -5.46
CA ASP A 573 26.61 27.94 -5.46
C ASP A 573 26.70 26.63 -6.27
N ILE A 574 27.92 26.31 -6.71
CA ILE A 574 28.17 25.16 -7.58
C ILE A 574 27.89 23.82 -6.87
N ASP A 575 28.09 23.74 -5.55
CA ASP A 575 27.92 22.50 -4.79
C ASP A 575 26.44 22.10 -4.71
N SER A 576 25.55 23.06 -4.44
CA SER A 576 24.10 22.82 -4.42
C SER A 576 23.55 22.42 -5.79
N SER A 577 24.07 23.04 -6.86
CA SER A 577 23.72 22.67 -8.23
C SER A 577 24.25 21.28 -8.62
N LYS A 578 25.47 20.94 -8.19
CA LYS A 578 26.07 19.61 -8.39
C LYS A 578 25.24 18.52 -7.72
N ILE A 579 24.81 18.73 -6.47
CA ILE A 579 23.97 17.79 -5.73
C ILE A 579 22.63 17.55 -6.47
N GLU A 580 21.98 18.61 -6.95
CA GLU A 580 20.73 18.47 -7.72
C GLU A 580 20.93 17.71 -9.03
N ALA A 581 22.01 18.00 -9.77
CA ALA A 581 22.36 17.29 -10.99
C ALA A 581 22.63 15.80 -10.72
N GLN A 582 23.36 15.46 -9.65
CA GLN A 582 23.67 14.08 -9.27
C GLN A 582 22.41 13.29 -8.83
N LEU A 583 21.53 13.90 -8.03
CA LEU A 583 20.28 13.26 -7.60
C LEU A 583 19.34 12.98 -8.77
N ASN A 584 19.25 13.92 -9.72
CA ASN A 584 18.44 13.74 -10.92
C ASN A 584 19.09 12.75 -11.90
N LEU A 585 20.42 12.66 -11.92
CA LEU A 585 21.15 11.62 -12.65
C LEU A 585 20.82 10.21 -12.15
N GLU A 586 20.84 9.98 -10.83
CA GLU A 586 20.49 8.66 -10.28
C GLU A 586 19.05 8.25 -10.68
N LYS A 587 18.12 9.20 -10.65
CA LYS A 587 16.74 8.99 -11.11
C LYS A 587 16.70 8.68 -12.61
N LEU A 588 17.46 9.41 -13.44
CA LEU A 588 17.50 9.19 -14.88
C LEU A 588 18.06 7.82 -15.24
N LYS A 589 19.11 7.35 -14.55
CA LYS A 589 19.68 6.00 -14.71
C LYS A 589 18.66 4.90 -14.41
N VAL A 590 17.86 5.08 -13.36
CA VAL A 590 16.78 4.13 -13.02
C VAL A 590 15.69 4.15 -14.09
N LEU A 591 15.21 5.33 -14.48
CA LEU A 591 14.14 5.49 -15.48
C LEU A 591 14.55 4.95 -16.86
N ASP A 592 15.75 5.25 -17.34
CA ASP A 592 16.26 4.72 -18.60
C ASP A 592 16.51 3.20 -18.53
N GLY A 593 16.97 2.71 -17.38
CA GLY A 593 17.04 1.27 -17.10
C GLY A 593 15.70 0.54 -17.26
N HIS A 594 14.60 1.17 -16.85
CA HIS A 594 13.24 0.68 -17.04
C HIS A 594 12.77 0.78 -18.50
N ARG A 595 13.06 1.90 -19.18
CA ARG A 595 12.72 2.10 -20.60
C ARG A 595 13.39 1.08 -21.49
N LEU A 596 14.72 0.95 -21.40
CA LEU A 596 15.48 -0.01 -22.20
C LEU A 596 14.99 -1.44 -21.97
N LYS A 597 14.65 -1.78 -20.73
CA LYS A 597 14.08 -3.09 -20.40
C LYS A 597 12.73 -3.32 -21.11
N ASN A 598 11.87 -2.30 -21.14
CA ASN A 598 10.55 -2.38 -21.77
C ASN A 598 10.64 -2.38 -23.30
N GLU A 599 11.52 -1.58 -23.90
CA GLU A 599 11.79 -1.57 -25.34
C GLU A 599 12.33 -2.93 -25.80
N THR A 600 13.32 -3.49 -25.11
CA THR A 600 13.82 -4.83 -25.39
C THR A 600 12.74 -5.91 -25.19
N LEU A 601 11.86 -5.75 -24.20
CA LEU A 601 10.74 -6.69 -24.01
C LEU A 601 9.79 -6.64 -25.21
N GLN A 602 9.47 -5.44 -25.71
CA GLN A 602 8.60 -5.27 -26.87
C GLN A 602 9.24 -5.74 -28.17
N GLU A 603 10.56 -5.56 -28.32
CA GLU A 603 11.30 -6.09 -29.47
C GLU A 603 11.34 -7.62 -29.45
N LEU A 604 11.57 -8.24 -28.28
CA LEU A 604 11.48 -9.69 -28.11
C LEU A 604 10.07 -10.21 -28.38
N GLU A 605 9.03 -9.51 -27.90
CA GLU A 605 7.63 -9.87 -28.18
C GLU A 605 7.30 -9.76 -29.68
N ARG A 606 7.86 -8.77 -30.40
CA ARG A 606 7.69 -8.64 -31.85
C ARG A 606 8.47 -9.70 -32.63
N ALA A 607 9.71 -9.99 -32.26
CA ALA A 607 10.53 -11.03 -32.89
C ALA A 607 9.94 -12.43 -32.67
N ALA A 608 9.44 -12.71 -31.46
CA ALA A 608 8.72 -13.94 -31.15
C ALA A 608 7.40 -14.05 -31.94
N ALA A 609 6.73 -12.92 -32.21
CA ALA A 609 5.50 -12.88 -33.01
C ALA A 609 5.75 -13.01 -34.53
N SER A 610 6.91 -12.56 -35.04
CA SER A 610 7.30 -12.74 -36.45
C SER A 610 7.91 -14.11 -36.74
N GLY A 611 8.36 -14.84 -35.72
CA GLY A 611 8.92 -16.19 -35.84
C GLY A 611 10.38 -16.23 -36.31
N GLU A 612 11.09 -15.10 -36.25
CA GLU A 612 12.48 -14.96 -36.67
C GLU A 612 13.45 -15.30 -35.51
N LEU A 613 13.68 -16.61 -35.32
CA LEU A 613 14.43 -17.18 -34.19
C LEU A 613 15.87 -16.67 -34.05
N ASP A 614 16.53 -16.34 -35.16
CA ASP A 614 17.90 -15.81 -35.15
C ASP A 614 17.97 -14.35 -34.67
N GLU A 615 16.92 -13.56 -34.94
CA GLU A 615 16.80 -12.18 -34.48
C GLU A 615 16.51 -12.15 -32.97
N GLU A 616 15.63 -13.05 -32.51
CA GLU A 616 15.34 -13.28 -31.08
C GLU A 616 16.59 -13.70 -30.29
N LEU A 617 17.37 -14.66 -30.81
CA LEU A 617 18.62 -15.10 -30.18
C LEU A 617 19.70 -14.00 -30.12
N THR A 618 19.73 -13.12 -31.13
CA THR A 618 20.66 -11.99 -31.16
C THR A 618 20.30 -10.94 -30.11
N LEU A 619 19.01 -10.57 -30.00
CA LEU A 619 18.51 -9.64 -28.99
C LEU A 619 18.73 -10.16 -27.56
N LEU A 620 18.54 -11.47 -27.32
CA LEU A 620 18.81 -12.10 -26.02
C LEU A 620 20.29 -12.08 -25.64
N ARG A 621 21.21 -12.24 -26.61
CA ARG A 621 22.67 -12.14 -26.38
C ARG A 621 23.08 -10.71 -26.04
N GLU A 622 22.57 -9.72 -26.78
CA GLU A 622 22.81 -8.30 -26.46
C GLU A 622 22.28 -7.94 -25.07
N GLN A 623 21.12 -8.47 -24.68
CA GLN A 623 20.54 -8.24 -23.37
C GLN A 623 21.42 -8.84 -22.25
N ALA A 624 21.98 -10.03 -22.47
CA ALA A 624 22.90 -10.67 -21.52
C ALA A 624 24.22 -9.88 -21.37
N GLU A 625 24.76 -9.34 -22.46
CA GLU A 625 25.96 -8.49 -22.42
C GLU A 625 25.69 -7.14 -21.73
N ARG A 626 24.56 -6.49 -22.02
CA ARG A 626 24.15 -5.25 -21.33
C ARG A 626 23.94 -5.50 -19.83
N ALA A 627 23.38 -6.64 -19.45
CA ALA A 627 23.20 -7.03 -18.05
C ALA A 627 24.53 -7.31 -17.32
N ARG A 628 25.53 -7.84 -18.02
CA ARG A 628 26.90 -8.02 -17.50
C ARG A 628 27.59 -6.67 -17.26
N ARG A 629 27.55 -5.77 -18.26
CA ARG A 629 28.12 -4.41 -18.12
C ARG A 629 27.49 -3.62 -16.98
N ARG A 630 26.16 -3.70 -16.80
CA ARG A 630 25.44 -3.06 -15.68
C ARG A 630 25.84 -3.58 -14.28
N ARG A 631 26.48 -4.75 -14.21
CA ARG A 631 26.98 -5.33 -12.94
C ARG A 631 28.48 -5.12 -12.74
N GLY A 632 29.12 -4.29 -13.58
CA GLY A 632 30.57 -4.08 -13.55
C GLY A 632 31.37 -5.32 -13.95
N LEU A 633 30.72 -6.29 -14.61
CA LEU A 633 31.34 -7.50 -15.12
C LEU A 633 31.66 -7.22 -16.60
N SER A 634 32.83 -6.64 -16.87
CA SER A 634 33.37 -6.52 -18.23
C SER A 634 33.94 -7.86 -18.69
#